data_AF-A0A1Y2QHM7-F1
#
_entry.id   AF-A0A1Y2QHM7-F1
#
_cell.length_a   1.000
_cell.length_b   1.000
_cell.length_c   1.000
_cell.angle_alpha   90.00
_cell.angle_beta   90.00
_cell.angle_gamma   90.00
#
_symmetry.space_group_name_H-M   'P 1'
#
loop_
_entity.id
_entity.type
_entity.pdbx_description
1 polymer ?
#
loop_
_entity_poly.entity_id
_entity_poly.type
_entity_poly.pdbx_seq_one_letter_code
_entity_poly.pdbx_strand_id
1 'polypeptide(L)'
;MSQLFGATDLVVPFEKLRMSDVEAVGGKNASLGEMISQLPSGVKVPTGFATTAHAFRQFLKHDGLADRINARLDALDTEDVRALAAAGAEIRAMVEAQPFPADLEQAIRAEFATLSAGNPQASFAVRSSATAEDLPDASFAGQQETFLNVVGIEDVLHKMKEVFASLYNDRAISYRVHKGFAHADVALSAGVQRMVRSDLGAAGVMFTIDTESGFEDVVFITSSYGLGETVVQGAVNPDEFYVHKPMLKAGKRALIRRNLGSKLIQMTFSTPEEKAATGKLVKTVDVPVEQRNRYSLSDADVEQLARYALVIEQHYGRPMDIEWGKDGTDGQLYILQARPETVKSQSAGKTEVRYKLKGKGAVLASGRAIGQKVGTGPVRLVHNISEMDKVQPGDVLVTDMTDPNWEPVMKRASAIVTNRGGRTCHAAIIARELGIPAVVGCGDATEQLKDGTLVTVSCAEGDTGQIYDGLLETEVTEVQRGEMPDIDVKIMMNVGNPQLAFDFAQIPNGGVGLARLEFIINNNIGVHPKAILDYPAVDADLKKAVESVARGHASPRAFYVDKVAEGVATIAAAFWPKPVIVRLSDFKSNEYRKLVGGSRYEPDEENPMLGFRGAARYISHDFAEAFAMECEALKRVREDMGLTNVQVMVPFVRTLEQARKVTELLAAKGLKRGENDLKLIMMCEIPSNAVLARDFLQYFDGFSIGSNDLTQLTLGLDRDSGLELLAHDFDERDPAVKALLKLAIGACKAEGKYVGICGQGPSDHPDFAQWLRDEGISSISLNPDSVVDTWQLLAGQAG
;
A
#
# COMPACT_ATOMS: atom_id res chain seq x y z
N MET A 1 -25.87 3.17 25.49
CA MET A 1 -25.70 4.56 25.93
C MET A 1 -24.96 4.59 27.26
N SER A 2 -23.93 5.42 27.37
CA SER A 2 -23.15 5.71 28.57
C SER A 2 -23.99 6.52 29.55
N GLN A 3 -23.63 6.50 30.83
CA GLN A 3 -24.32 7.27 31.88
C GLN A 3 -23.75 8.69 32.06
N LEU A 4 -22.99 9.19 31.07
CA LEU A 4 -22.25 10.46 31.15
C LEU A 4 -23.07 11.69 30.74
N PHE A 5 -24.22 11.47 30.10
CA PHE A 5 -25.20 12.47 29.71
C PHE A 5 -26.62 11.88 29.73
N GLY A 6 -27.64 12.71 29.77
CA GLY A 6 -29.04 12.31 29.81
C GLY A 6 -29.56 11.85 28.44
N ALA A 7 -30.49 10.90 28.42
CA ALA A 7 -31.12 10.40 27.18
C ALA A 7 -31.91 11.47 26.40
N THR A 8 -32.27 12.58 27.06
CA THR A 8 -32.97 13.72 26.47
C THR A 8 -32.05 14.91 26.21
N ASP A 9 -30.75 14.80 26.47
CA ASP A 9 -29.82 15.89 26.22
C ASP A 9 -29.75 16.16 24.71
N LEU A 10 -29.77 17.45 24.36
CA LEU A 10 -29.86 17.89 22.97
C LEU A 10 -28.48 17.99 22.32
N VAL A 11 -27.48 18.40 23.09
CA VAL A 11 -26.09 18.61 22.66
C VAL A 11 -25.16 18.07 23.74
N VAL A 12 -24.09 17.38 23.33
CA VAL A 12 -23.15 16.71 24.23
C VAL A 12 -21.71 16.99 23.79
N PRO A 13 -20.83 17.48 24.68
CA PRO A 13 -19.39 17.59 24.42
C PRO A 13 -18.76 16.22 24.13
N PHE A 14 -17.77 16.18 23.24
CA PHE A 14 -17.14 14.91 22.85
C PHE A 14 -16.49 14.17 24.01
N GLU A 15 -15.98 14.86 25.04
CA GLU A 15 -15.36 14.26 26.22
C GLU A 15 -16.31 13.34 27.01
N LYS A 16 -17.63 13.56 26.88
CA LYS A 16 -18.68 12.79 27.54
C LYS A 16 -19.21 11.64 26.68
N LEU A 17 -18.77 11.51 25.43
CA LEU A 17 -19.21 10.45 24.53
C LEU A 17 -18.31 9.21 24.68
N ARG A 18 -18.88 8.03 24.40
CA ARG A 18 -18.21 6.73 24.35
C ARG A 18 -18.65 5.96 23.13
N MET A 19 -17.93 4.90 22.78
CA MET A 19 -18.33 3.99 21.71
C MET A 19 -19.67 3.29 21.99
N SER A 20 -20.13 3.26 23.25
CA SER A 20 -21.48 2.76 23.60
C SER A 20 -22.63 3.71 23.24
N ASP A 21 -22.33 4.88 22.66
CA ASP A 21 -23.28 5.97 22.38
C ASP A 21 -23.66 6.08 20.90
N VAL A 22 -23.35 5.07 20.07
CA VAL A 22 -23.64 5.06 18.62
C VAL A 22 -25.11 5.36 18.33
N GLU A 23 -26.06 4.80 19.08
CA GLU A 23 -27.49 5.08 18.88
C GLU A 23 -27.88 6.53 19.21
N ALA A 24 -27.11 7.21 20.06
CA ALA A 24 -27.38 8.57 20.50
C ALA A 24 -26.74 9.62 19.59
N VAL A 25 -25.55 9.37 19.05
CA VAL A 25 -24.75 10.38 18.32
C VAL A 25 -24.17 9.87 17.00
N GLY A 26 -24.52 8.66 16.59
CA GLY A 26 -23.92 8.00 15.43
C GLY A 26 -22.49 7.52 15.67
N GLY A 27 -22.00 6.71 14.73
CA GLY A 27 -20.73 6.01 14.82
C GLY A 27 -19.50 6.92 14.94
N LYS A 28 -19.44 7.93 14.08
CA LYS A 28 -18.30 8.87 14.01
C LYS A 28 -18.12 9.68 15.28
N ASN A 29 -19.19 10.29 15.79
CA ASN A 29 -19.11 11.11 17.00
C ASN A 29 -18.86 10.23 18.25
N ALA A 30 -19.44 9.03 18.31
CA ALA A 30 -19.15 8.07 19.37
C ALA A 30 -17.67 7.67 19.38
N SER A 31 -17.10 7.38 18.20
CA SER A 31 -15.67 7.06 18.04
C SER A 31 -14.75 8.24 18.40
N LEU A 32 -15.09 9.47 17.99
CA LEU A 32 -14.36 10.68 18.38
C LEU A 32 -14.31 10.85 19.90
N GLY A 33 -15.44 10.68 20.58
CA GLY A 33 -15.51 10.76 22.03
C GLY A 33 -14.77 9.65 22.75
N GLU A 34 -14.85 8.42 22.24
CA GLU A 34 -14.07 7.29 22.70
C GLU A 34 -12.57 7.63 22.65
N MET A 35 -12.10 8.15 21.52
CA MET A 35 -10.70 8.51 21.36
C MET A 35 -10.26 9.63 22.31
N ILE A 36 -11.06 10.70 22.44
CA ILE A 36 -10.76 11.84 23.33
C ILE A 36 -10.72 11.40 24.80
N SER A 37 -11.57 10.48 25.20
CA SER A 37 -11.78 10.15 26.61
C SER A 37 -10.99 8.94 27.10
N GLN A 38 -10.66 7.97 26.24
CA GLN A 38 -10.05 6.71 26.63
C GLN A 38 -8.61 6.53 26.15
N LEU A 39 -8.20 7.17 25.05
CA LEU A 39 -6.82 7.00 24.58
C LEU A 39 -5.84 7.68 25.54
N PRO A 40 -4.65 7.09 25.75
CA PRO A 40 -3.64 7.67 26.61
C PRO A 40 -3.24 9.07 26.11
N SER A 41 -2.67 9.88 27.01
CA SER A 41 -2.36 11.31 26.85
C SER A 41 -1.39 11.70 25.70
N GLY A 42 -1.15 10.81 24.74
CA GLY A 42 -0.34 11.04 23.55
C GLY A 42 -1.15 11.27 22.26
N VAL A 43 -2.32 10.67 22.08
CA VAL A 43 -3.10 10.83 20.82
C VAL A 43 -3.89 12.14 20.88
N LYS A 44 -3.61 13.04 19.93
CA LYS A 44 -4.29 14.33 19.86
C LYS A 44 -5.51 14.24 18.96
N VAL A 45 -6.68 14.50 19.51
CA VAL A 45 -7.94 14.60 18.76
C VAL A 45 -8.51 16.00 19.00
N PRO A 46 -8.90 16.75 17.95
CA PRO A 46 -9.56 18.04 18.13
C PRO A 46 -10.91 17.85 18.84
N THR A 47 -11.15 18.63 19.89
CA THR A 47 -12.42 18.58 20.61
C THR A 47 -13.56 19.26 19.85
N GLY A 48 -14.78 19.10 20.34
CA GLY A 48 -16.03 19.52 19.74
C GLY A 48 -17.24 19.08 20.55
N PHE A 49 -18.41 19.17 19.94
CA PHE A 49 -19.67 18.69 20.50
C PHE A 49 -20.54 18.05 19.41
N ALA A 50 -21.48 17.19 19.81
CA ALA A 50 -22.44 16.56 18.92
C ALA A 50 -23.87 16.93 19.32
N THR A 51 -24.76 17.10 18.34
CA THR A 51 -26.21 16.96 18.61
C THR A 51 -26.57 15.50 18.79
N THR A 52 -27.65 15.22 19.52
CA THR A 52 -28.13 13.85 19.68
C THR A 52 -29.19 13.47 18.65
N ALA A 53 -29.40 12.18 18.45
CA ALA A 53 -30.53 11.63 17.72
C ALA A 53 -31.87 12.10 18.33
N HIS A 54 -31.90 12.33 19.66
CA HIS A 54 -33.04 12.95 20.32
C HIS A 54 -33.28 14.38 19.81
N ALA A 55 -32.24 15.22 19.76
CA ALA A 55 -32.33 16.57 19.20
C ALA A 55 -32.82 16.58 17.75
N PHE A 56 -32.30 15.68 16.91
CA PHE A 56 -32.76 15.55 15.53
C PHE A 56 -34.25 15.20 15.44
N ARG A 57 -34.72 14.25 16.26
CA ARG A 57 -36.14 13.88 16.33
C ARG A 57 -37.02 15.03 16.84
N GLN A 58 -36.57 15.82 17.81
CA GLN A 58 -37.29 17.01 18.28
C GLN A 58 -37.37 18.08 17.19
N PHE A 59 -36.27 18.31 16.47
CA PHE A 59 -36.22 19.22 15.34
C PHE A 59 -37.21 18.82 14.24
N LEU A 60 -37.25 17.55 13.86
CA LEU A 60 -38.23 17.06 12.87
C LEU A 60 -39.68 17.12 13.38
N LYS A 61 -39.92 16.95 14.68
CA LYS A 61 -41.28 17.03 15.25
C LYS A 61 -41.80 18.47 15.30
N HIS A 62 -40.89 19.44 15.39
CA HIS A 62 -41.25 20.86 15.45
C HIS A 62 -42.06 21.26 14.21
N ASP A 63 -43.18 21.97 14.45
CA ASP A 63 -44.16 22.38 13.44
C ASP A 63 -44.67 21.27 12.49
N GLY A 64 -44.59 20.00 12.90
CA GLY A 64 -45.07 18.86 12.12
C GLY A 64 -44.24 18.55 10.86
N LEU A 65 -42.96 18.95 10.82
CA LEU A 65 -42.08 18.69 9.67
C LEU A 65 -41.97 17.19 9.34
N ALA A 66 -41.86 16.33 10.35
CA ALA A 66 -41.78 14.88 10.20
C ALA A 66 -42.98 14.31 9.40
N ASP A 67 -44.20 14.75 9.73
CA ASP A 67 -45.41 14.28 9.07
C ASP A 67 -45.45 14.71 7.59
N ARG A 68 -44.98 15.92 7.28
CA ARG A 68 -44.87 16.43 5.91
C ARG A 68 -43.83 15.66 5.09
N ILE A 69 -42.68 15.34 5.69
CA ILE A 69 -41.63 14.54 5.04
C ILE A 69 -42.15 13.13 4.76
N ASN A 70 -42.76 12.48 5.74
CA ASN A 70 -43.30 11.12 5.59
C ASN A 70 -44.39 11.07 4.52
N ALA A 71 -45.34 12.02 4.52
CA ALA A 71 -46.37 12.10 3.48
C ALA A 71 -45.78 12.25 2.07
N ARG A 72 -44.65 12.94 1.93
CA ARG A 72 -43.96 13.10 0.65
C ARG A 72 -43.24 11.83 0.20
N LEU A 73 -42.61 11.12 1.14
CA LEU A 73 -41.90 9.87 0.90
C LEU A 73 -42.84 8.69 0.64
N ASP A 74 -43.97 8.59 1.35
CA ASP A 74 -44.96 7.53 1.18
C ASP A 74 -45.62 7.57 -0.21
N ALA A 75 -45.70 8.76 -0.81
CA ALA A 75 -46.23 8.97 -2.15
C ALA A 75 -45.16 8.83 -3.27
N LEU A 76 -43.91 8.57 -2.92
CA LEU A 76 -42.79 8.53 -3.85
C LEU A 76 -42.55 7.10 -4.36
N ASP A 77 -42.55 6.96 -5.69
CA ASP A 77 -41.93 5.80 -6.34
C ASP A 77 -40.42 6.05 -6.46
N THR A 78 -39.62 5.28 -5.73
CA THR A 78 -38.16 5.43 -5.72
C THR A 78 -37.47 4.94 -6.98
N GLU A 79 -38.15 4.19 -7.84
CA GLU A 79 -37.62 3.76 -9.13
C GLU A 79 -37.76 4.87 -10.20
N ASP A 80 -38.58 5.90 -9.96
CA ASP A 80 -38.62 7.11 -10.78
C ASP A 80 -37.59 8.13 -10.29
N VAL A 81 -36.44 8.15 -10.97
CA VAL A 81 -35.31 9.05 -10.68
C VAL A 81 -35.71 10.54 -10.67
N ARG A 82 -36.65 10.96 -11.53
CA ARG A 82 -37.07 12.37 -11.58
C ARG A 82 -37.97 12.72 -10.40
N ALA A 83 -38.88 11.82 -10.06
CA ALA A 83 -39.73 11.97 -8.88
C ALA A 83 -38.89 11.97 -7.59
N LEU A 84 -37.89 11.09 -7.51
CA LEU A 84 -36.94 11.01 -6.39
C LEU A 84 -36.14 12.30 -6.22
N ALA A 85 -35.56 12.83 -7.30
CA ALA A 85 -34.79 14.07 -7.25
C ALA A 85 -35.65 15.27 -6.83
N ALA A 86 -36.88 15.36 -7.36
CA ALA A 86 -37.82 16.42 -6.98
C ALA A 86 -38.25 16.31 -5.51
N ALA A 87 -38.62 15.11 -5.04
CA ALA A 87 -39.00 14.87 -3.65
C ALA A 87 -37.84 15.12 -2.68
N GLY A 88 -36.64 14.64 -3.03
CA GLY A 88 -35.42 14.88 -2.25
C GLY A 88 -35.10 16.37 -2.12
N ALA A 89 -35.12 17.12 -3.22
CA ALA A 89 -34.89 18.56 -3.21
C ALA A 89 -35.94 19.32 -2.38
N GLU A 90 -37.21 18.95 -2.49
CA GLU A 90 -38.31 19.53 -1.72
C GLU A 90 -38.13 19.27 -0.22
N ILE A 91 -37.81 18.04 0.17
CA ILE A 91 -37.55 17.67 1.57
C ILE A 91 -36.35 18.42 2.14
N ARG A 92 -35.24 18.50 1.40
CA ARG A 92 -34.05 19.26 1.83
C ARG A 92 -34.37 20.73 2.05
N ALA A 93 -35.09 21.37 1.12
CA ALA A 93 -35.53 22.75 1.27
C ALA A 93 -36.45 22.95 2.50
N MET A 94 -37.33 21.99 2.80
CA MET A 94 -38.16 22.04 4.01
C MET A 94 -37.31 21.96 5.29
N VAL A 95 -36.31 21.07 5.32
CA VAL A 95 -35.40 20.90 6.46
C VAL A 95 -34.55 22.15 6.68
N GLU A 96 -33.97 22.73 5.62
CA GLU A 96 -33.13 23.93 5.72
C GLU A 96 -33.92 25.17 6.18
N ALA A 97 -35.19 25.29 5.74
CA ALA A 97 -36.06 26.41 6.11
C ALA A 97 -36.60 26.31 7.55
N GLN A 98 -36.67 25.11 8.14
CA GLN A 98 -37.22 24.88 9.47
C GLN A 98 -36.38 25.60 10.55
N PRO A 99 -36.97 26.42 11.44
CA PRO A 99 -36.26 26.96 12.59
C PRO A 99 -35.87 25.86 13.59
N PHE A 100 -34.75 26.03 14.28
CA PHE A 100 -34.42 25.16 15.39
C PHE A 100 -35.39 25.40 16.55
N PRO A 101 -35.81 24.34 17.29
CA PRO A 101 -36.39 24.50 18.62
C PRO A 101 -35.51 25.39 19.50
N ALA A 102 -36.12 26.29 20.29
CA ALA A 102 -35.39 27.30 21.04
C ALA A 102 -34.40 26.71 22.06
N ASP A 103 -34.76 25.59 22.67
CA ASP A 103 -33.91 24.82 23.58
C ASP A 103 -32.70 24.20 22.88
N LEU A 104 -32.90 23.63 21.68
CA LEU A 104 -31.83 23.10 20.85
C LEU A 104 -30.87 24.20 20.40
N GLU A 105 -31.39 25.32 19.90
CA GLU A 105 -30.55 26.45 19.49
C GLU A 105 -29.75 27.00 20.67
N GLN A 106 -30.37 27.18 21.83
CA GLN A 106 -29.68 27.66 23.03
C GLN A 106 -28.57 26.71 23.47
N ALA A 107 -28.80 25.39 23.44
CA ALA A 107 -27.80 24.39 23.77
C ALA A 107 -26.61 24.42 22.80
N ILE A 108 -26.86 24.54 21.49
CA ILE A 108 -25.79 24.66 20.47
C ILE A 108 -24.98 25.93 20.71
N ARG A 109 -25.62 27.07 20.95
CA ARG A 109 -24.95 28.35 21.21
C ARG A 109 -24.07 28.30 22.46
N ALA A 110 -24.54 27.63 23.52
CA ALA A 110 -23.78 27.48 24.77
C ALA A 110 -22.50 26.64 24.57
N GLU A 111 -22.60 25.50 23.89
CA GLU A 111 -21.43 24.65 23.61
C GLU A 111 -20.47 25.31 22.61
N PHE A 112 -20.98 26.02 21.60
CA PHE A 112 -20.16 26.79 20.68
C PHE A 112 -19.38 27.92 21.38
N ALA A 113 -19.99 28.62 22.33
CA ALA A 113 -19.30 29.66 23.10
C ALA A 113 -18.12 29.07 23.91
N THR A 114 -18.32 27.88 24.48
CA THR A 114 -17.27 27.14 25.18
C THR A 114 -16.16 26.69 24.23
N LEU A 115 -16.53 26.08 23.10
CA LEU A 115 -15.58 25.54 22.11
C LEU A 115 -14.76 26.64 21.42
N SER A 116 -15.38 27.78 21.10
CA SER A 116 -14.71 28.92 20.47
C SER A 116 -13.75 29.65 21.42
N ALA A 117 -13.93 29.50 22.74
CA ALA A 117 -13.10 30.10 23.78
C ALA A 117 -12.81 31.61 23.56
N GLY A 118 -13.79 32.34 23.01
CA GLY A 118 -13.67 33.78 22.72
C GLY A 118 -12.81 34.12 21.49
N ASN A 119 -12.41 33.14 20.67
CA ASN A 119 -11.71 33.39 19.41
C ASN A 119 -12.72 33.53 18.25
N PRO A 120 -12.99 34.75 17.75
CA PRO A 120 -13.94 34.96 16.65
C PRO A 120 -13.44 34.44 15.29
N GLN A 121 -12.15 34.10 15.19
CA GLN A 121 -11.53 33.52 13.98
C GLN A 121 -11.39 32.00 14.07
N ALA A 122 -11.89 31.36 15.13
CA ALA A 122 -11.93 29.91 15.21
C ALA A 122 -12.83 29.36 14.09
N SER A 123 -12.32 28.36 13.37
CA SER A 123 -13.08 27.65 12.34
C SER A 123 -13.37 26.21 12.77
N PHE A 124 -14.48 25.68 12.27
CA PHE A 124 -15.03 24.39 12.66
C PHE A 124 -15.38 23.54 11.44
N ALA A 125 -15.28 22.23 11.61
CA ALA A 125 -15.89 21.24 10.73
C ALA A 125 -17.28 20.90 11.28
N VAL A 126 -18.29 20.94 10.42
CA VAL A 126 -19.64 20.45 10.74
C VAL A 126 -19.86 19.17 9.95
N ARG A 127 -19.91 18.05 10.66
CA ARG A 127 -19.89 16.69 10.10
C ARG A 127 -21.15 15.92 10.43
N SER A 128 -21.57 15.12 9.47
CA SER A 128 -22.63 14.12 9.63
C SER A 128 -22.12 12.86 10.33
N SER A 129 -22.93 12.34 11.26
CA SER A 129 -22.70 11.08 11.99
C SER A 129 -24.03 10.35 12.15
N ALA A 130 -24.29 9.35 11.32
CA ALA A 130 -25.58 8.65 11.31
C ALA A 130 -25.62 7.47 12.29
N THR A 131 -26.80 7.18 12.84
CA THR A 131 -26.98 6.04 13.76
C THR A 131 -26.86 4.67 13.09
N ALA A 132 -26.95 4.62 11.75
CA ALA A 132 -26.89 3.40 10.95
C ALA A 132 -25.65 3.32 10.04
N GLU A 133 -24.70 4.24 10.18
CA GLU A 133 -23.54 4.39 9.27
C GLU A 133 -22.53 3.23 9.34
N ASP A 134 -22.45 2.54 10.49
CA ASP A 134 -21.46 1.48 10.77
C ASP A 134 -22.08 0.06 10.80
N LEU A 135 -23.23 -0.16 10.19
CA LEU A 135 -23.82 -1.50 10.11
C LEU A 135 -22.96 -2.40 9.19
N PRO A 136 -22.66 -3.66 9.57
CA PRO A 136 -21.75 -4.54 8.83
C PRO A 136 -22.05 -4.72 7.33
N ASP A 137 -23.34 -4.66 6.97
CA ASP A 137 -23.85 -4.83 5.60
C ASP A 137 -24.24 -3.51 4.92
N ALA A 138 -23.92 -2.36 5.53
CA ALA A 138 -24.30 -1.04 5.04
C ALA A 138 -23.21 0.02 5.24
N SER A 139 -22.41 0.26 4.20
CA SER A 139 -21.47 1.38 4.13
C SER A 139 -22.17 2.62 3.57
N PHE A 140 -22.44 3.61 4.42
CA PHE A 140 -22.92 4.94 3.99
C PHE A 140 -21.76 5.88 3.61
N ALA A 141 -20.56 5.35 3.39
CA ALA A 141 -19.35 6.13 3.13
C ALA A 141 -19.55 7.14 1.98
N GLY A 142 -19.26 8.41 2.25
CA GLY A 142 -19.33 9.51 1.28
C GLY A 142 -20.75 9.92 0.84
N GLN A 143 -21.82 9.46 1.51
CA GLN A 143 -23.20 9.83 1.17
C GLN A 143 -23.70 11.13 1.83
N GLN A 144 -23.09 11.53 2.94
CA GLN A 144 -23.57 12.61 3.79
C GLN A 144 -22.59 13.78 3.79
N GLU A 145 -23.11 14.99 4.03
CA GLU A 145 -22.34 16.21 3.86
C GLU A 145 -21.40 16.49 5.02
N THR A 146 -20.26 17.09 4.69
CA THR A 146 -19.27 17.62 5.63
C THR A 146 -18.89 19.02 5.15
N PHE A 147 -18.95 19.98 6.07
CA PHE A 147 -18.57 21.36 5.81
C PHE A 147 -17.31 21.71 6.58
N LEU A 148 -16.31 22.22 5.87
CA LEU A 148 -15.02 22.61 6.42
C LEU A 148 -14.91 24.15 6.45
N ASN A 149 -14.08 24.68 7.35
CA ASN A 149 -13.83 26.12 7.50
C ASN A 149 -15.10 26.96 7.79
N VAL A 150 -15.97 26.45 8.65
CA VAL A 150 -17.17 27.19 9.11
C VAL A 150 -16.76 28.13 10.24
N VAL A 151 -17.08 29.43 10.12
CA VAL A 151 -16.67 30.46 11.09
C VAL A 151 -17.90 31.21 11.58
N GLY A 152 -18.06 31.28 12.90
CA GLY A 152 -19.18 31.96 13.55
C GLY A 152 -20.42 31.07 13.75
N ILE A 153 -21.19 31.41 14.77
CA ILE A 153 -22.32 30.59 15.24
C ILE A 153 -23.47 30.51 14.23
N GLU A 154 -23.77 31.60 13.52
CA GLU A 154 -24.87 31.61 12.54
C GLU A 154 -24.57 30.67 11.36
N ASP A 155 -23.32 30.68 10.87
CA ASP A 155 -22.88 29.76 9.83
C ASP A 155 -22.88 28.31 10.32
N VAL A 156 -22.49 28.05 11.58
CA VAL A 156 -22.57 26.71 12.18
C VAL A 156 -24.03 26.23 12.23
N LEU A 157 -24.96 27.05 12.71
CA LEU A 157 -26.38 26.70 12.75
C LEU A 157 -26.91 26.40 11.34
N HIS A 158 -26.57 27.21 10.35
CA HIS A 158 -26.97 26.99 8.97
C HIS A 158 -26.41 25.69 8.41
N LYS A 159 -25.10 25.43 8.58
CA LYS A 159 -24.47 24.19 8.10
C LYS A 159 -24.93 22.94 8.85
N MET A 160 -25.35 23.05 10.11
CA MET A 160 -25.99 21.95 10.81
C MET A 160 -27.34 21.56 10.18
N LYS A 161 -28.11 22.53 9.66
CA LYS A 161 -29.35 22.23 8.92
C LYS A 161 -29.07 21.57 7.57
N GLU A 162 -28.04 22.01 6.86
CA GLU A 162 -27.61 21.33 5.62
C GLU A 162 -27.17 19.88 5.91
N VAL A 163 -26.42 19.66 7.00
CA VAL A 163 -26.11 18.30 7.48
C VAL A 163 -27.38 17.49 7.74
N PHE A 164 -28.35 18.05 8.47
CA PHE A 164 -29.66 17.40 8.70
C PHE A 164 -30.42 17.11 7.40
N ALA A 165 -30.37 18.03 6.43
CA ALA A 165 -30.97 17.87 5.11
C ALA A 165 -30.28 16.76 4.30
N SER A 166 -28.97 16.57 4.46
CA SER A 166 -28.20 15.54 3.75
C SER A 166 -28.67 14.11 4.04
N LEU A 167 -29.36 13.91 5.18
CA LEU A 167 -30.04 12.64 5.46
C LEU A 167 -31.09 12.30 4.39
N TYR A 168 -31.62 13.31 3.68
CA TYR A 168 -32.60 13.20 2.60
C TYR A 168 -32.00 13.51 1.22
N ASN A 169 -30.69 13.34 1.06
CA ASN A 169 -30.09 13.25 -0.27
C ASN A 169 -30.72 12.12 -1.07
N ASP A 170 -30.84 12.29 -2.38
CA ASP A 170 -31.55 11.36 -3.26
C ASP A 170 -30.99 9.93 -3.11
N ARG A 171 -29.65 9.81 -3.01
CA ARG A 171 -28.93 8.56 -2.73
C ARG A 171 -29.29 7.94 -1.38
N ALA A 172 -29.38 8.74 -0.31
CA ALA A 172 -29.71 8.26 1.02
C ALA A 172 -31.17 7.80 1.13
N ILE A 173 -32.10 8.44 0.39
CA ILE A 173 -33.49 8.01 0.27
C ILE A 173 -33.56 6.65 -0.45
N SER A 174 -33.03 6.55 -1.67
CA SER A 174 -33.03 5.31 -2.45
C SER A 174 -32.37 4.15 -1.69
N TYR A 175 -31.22 4.39 -1.06
CA TYR A 175 -30.50 3.37 -0.30
C TYR A 175 -31.33 2.75 0.82
N ARG A 176 -32.03 3.58 1.61
CA ARG A 176 -32.88 3.10 2.71
C ARG A 176 -34.06 2.27 2.20
N VAL A 177 -34.69 2.70 1.10
CA VAL A 177 -35.80 1.95 0.51
C VAL A 177 -35.33 0.59 -0.01
N HIS A 178 -34.20 0.53 -0.72
CA HIS A 178 -33.64 -0.75 -1.20
C HIS A 178 -33.25 -1.71 -0.08
N LYS A 179 -32.78 -1.20 1.07
CA LYS A 179 -32.45 -2.01 2.24
C LYS A 179 -33.66 -2.32 3.12
N GLY A 180 -34.84 -1.79 2.82
CA GLY A 180 -36.06 -1.98 3.59
C GLY A 180 -36.06 -1.27 4.95
N PHE A 181 -35.25 -0.22 5.12
CA PHE A 181 -35.26 0.59 6.34
C PHE A 181 -36.42 1.60 6.31
N ALA A 182 -37.20 1.65 7.39
CA ALA A 182 -38.18 2.72 7.55
C ALA A 182 -37.46 4.07 7.70
N HIS A 183 -37.88 5.08 6.94
CA HIS A 183 -37.26 6.41 6.96
C HIS A 183 -37.27 7.06 8.35
N ALA A 184 -38.25 6.72 9.19
CA ALA A 184 -38.39 7.22 10.56
C ALA A 184 -37.37 6.64 11.56
N ASP A 185 -36.72 5.53 11.24
CA ASP A 185 -35.86 4.80 12.18
C ASP A 185 -34.41 5.34 12.19
N VAL A 186 -33.99 6.00 11.11
CA VAL A 186 -32.64 6.56 10.98
C VAL A 186 -32.61 8.00 11.47
N ALA A 187 -31.72 8.29 12.42
CA ALA A 187 -31.44 9.64 12.90
C ALA A 187 -30.03 10.06 12.52
N LEU A 188 -29.81 11.38 12.43
CA LEU A 188 -28.52 11.97 12.15
C LEU A 188 -28.07 12.88 13.30
N SER A 189 -26.83 12.70 13.72
CA SER A 189 -26.13 13.62 14.61
C SER A 189 -25.23 14.54 13.79
N ALA A 190 -25.17 15.81 14.16
CA ALA A 190 -24.23 16.79 13.63
C ALA A 190 -23.11 17.01 14.65
N GLY A 191 -21.88 16.63 14.29
CA GLY A 191 -20.67 16.90 15.07
C GLY A 191 -20.04 18.23 14.64
N VAL A 192 -19.81 19.13 15.60
CA VAL A 192 -19.08 20.38 15.41
C VAL A 192 -17.71 20.22 16.04
N GLN A 193 -16.66 20.10 15.22
CA GLN A 193 -15.30 19.85 15.66
C GLN A 193 -14.39 21.02 15.30
N ARG A 194 -13.43 21.37 16.15
CA ARG A 194 -12.44 22.40 15.85
C ARG A 194 -11.58 22.00 14.63
N MET A 195 -11.39 22.93 13.69
CA MET A 195 -10.55 22.70 12.53
C MET A 195 -9.07 22.63 12.91
N VAL A 196 -8.39 21.66 12.32
CA VAL A 196 -6.93 21.59 12.23
C VAL A 196 -6.49 22.35 10.99
N ARG A 197 -5.47 23.20 11.09
CA ARG A 197 -4.97 24.03 9.98
C ARG A 197 -4.09 23.26 9.00
N SER A 198 -4.57 22.09 8.56
CA SER A 198 -3.87 21.29 7.55
C SER A 198 -3.95 21.90 6.15
N ASP A 199 -4.81 22.91 5.95
CA ASP A 199 -4.78 23.80 4.77
C ASP A 199 -3.41 24.46 4.55
N LEU A 200 -2.64 24.65 5.63
CA LEU A 200 -1.27 25.16 5.61
C LEU A 200 -0.20 24.06 5.81
N GLY A 201 -0.63 22.80 5.91
CA GLY A 201 0.22 21.67 6.24
C GLY A 201 -0.07 20.48 5.32
N ALA A 202 -0.32 19.32 5.92
CA ALA A 202 -0.61 18.09 5.21
C ALA A 202 -1.69 17.29 5.95
N ALA A 203 -2.40 16.44 5.23
CA ALA A 203 -3.39 15.53 5.80
C ALA A 203 -3.47 14.25 4.97
N GLY A 204 -4.11 13.23 5.52
CA GLY A 204 -4.32 11.99 4.81
C GLY A 204 -5.01 10.93 5.64
N VAL A 205 -4.83 9.69 5.20
CA VAL A 205 -5.47 8.50 5.78
C VAL A 205 -4.39 7.49 6.11
N MET A 206 -4.55 6.75 7.20
CA MET A 206 -3.71 5.62 7.55
C MET A 206 -4.52 4.40 7.94
N PHE A 207 -4.01 3.23 7.56
CA PHE A 207 -4.56 1.93 7.89
C PHE A 207 -3.57 1.17 8.75
N THR A 208 -4.07 0.48 9.76
CA THR A 208 -3.21 -0.33 10.63
C THR A 208 -2.91 -1.70 10.04
N ILE A 209 -3.21 -1.93 8.77
CA ILE A 209 -2.85 -3.12 7.99
C ILE A 209 -2.51 -2.69 6.56
N ASP A 210 -1.82 -3.54 5.81
CA ASP A 210 -1.75 -3.36 4.36
C ASP A 210 -3.11 -3.71 3.71
N THR A 211 -3.74 -2.73 3.06
CA THR A 211 -5.09 -2.91 2.52
C THR A 211 -5.16 -3.78 1.27
N GLU A 212 -4.02 -4.09 0.63
CA GLU A 212 -3.97 -4.94 -0.56
C GLU A 212 -3.78 -6.41 -0.21
N SER A 213 -2.79 -6.73 0.63
CA SER A 213 -2.46 -8.11 1.03
C SER A 213 -3.21 -8.56 2.29
N GLY A 214 -3.61 -7.63 3.16
CA GLY A 214 -4.06 -7.93 4.51
C GLY A 214 -2.91 -8.18 5.50
N PHE A 215 -1.65 -7.90 5.14
CA PHE A 215 -0.50 -8.07 6.04
C PHE A 215 -0.61 -7.14 7.26
N GLU A 216 -0.64 -7.74 8.45
CA GLU A 216 -1.01 -7.05 9.69
C GLU A 216 0.16 -6.34 10.38
N ASP A 217 1.40 -6.67 10.03
CA ASP A 217 2.59 -6.15 10.73
C ASP A 217 3.09 -4.79 10.21
N VAL A 218 2.27 -4.08 9.43
CA VAL A 218 2.57 -2.73 8.92
C VAL A 218 1.45 -1.74 9.18
N VAL A 219 1.81 -0.47 9.33
CA VAL A 219 0.90 0.67 9.18
C VAL A 219 1.14 1.27 7.79
N PHE A 220 0.06 1.38 7.00
CA PHE A 220 0.08 2.05 5.70
C PHE A 220 -0.43 3.49 5.87
N ILE A 221 0.37 4.48 5.48
CA ILE A 221 0.05 5.91 5.64
C ILE A 221 0.07 6.58 4.28
N THR A 222 -0.99 7.33 3.97
CA THR A 222 -1.08 8.21 2.79
C THR A 222 -1.05 9.67 3.23
N SER A 223 -0.42 10.54 2.43
CA SER A 223 -0.30 11.97 2.75
C SER A 223 -0.30 12.87 1.52
N SER A 224 -1.00 14.00 1.59
CA SER A 224 -0.90 15.11 0.62
C SER A 224 -1.00 16.46 1.34
N TYR A 225 -0.70 17.54 0.62
CA TYR A 225 -0.85 18.90 1.13
C TYR A 225 -2.33 19.32 1.20
N GLY A 226 -2.63 20.20 2.16
CA GLY A 226 -3.96 20.78 2.35
C GLY A 226 -4.89 19.94 3.21
N LEU A 227 -6.20 20.20 3.10
CA LEU A 227 -7.24 19.46 3.81
C LEU A 227 -7.34 18.02 3.30
N GLY A 228 -7.57 17.06 4.21
CA GLY A 228 -7.55 15.63 3.93
C GLY A 228 -8.65 15.13 2.99
N GLU A 229 -9.68 15.95 2.75
CA GLU A 229 -10.82 15.63 1.87
C GLU A 229 -10.36 15.19 0.47
N THR A 230 -9.30 15.79 -0.08
CA THR A 230 -8.78 15.42 -1.41
C THR A 230 -8.19 14.01 -1.45
N VAL A 231 -7.67 13.51 -0.32
CA VAL A 231 -7.12 12.16 -0.17
C VAL A 231 -8.24 11.15 0.06
N VAL A 232 -9.20 11.49 0.92
CA VAL A 232 -10.37 10.64 1.24
C VAL A 232 -11.24 10.43 0.00
N GLN A 233 -11.50 11.49 -0.78
CA GLN A 233 -12.23 11.39 -2.05
C GLN A 233 -11.38 10.77 -3.16
N GLY A 234 -10.06 10.74 -3.00
CA GLY A 234 -9.12 10.31 -4.04
C GLY A 234 -8.98 11.28 -5.21
N ALA A 235 -9.29 12.54 -5.00
CA ALA A 235 -9.06 13.59 -6.00
C ALA A 235 -7.55 13.83 -6.24
N VAL A 236 -6.70 13.45 -5.29
CA VAL A 236 -5.24 13.56 -5.38
C VAL A 236 -4.56 12.20 -5.30
N ASN A 237 -3.40 12.06 -5.94
CA ASN A 237 -2.49 10.94 -5.79
C ASN A 237 -1.46 11.27 -4.68
N PRO A 238 -1.61 10.71 -3.46
CA PRO A 238 -0.84 11.08 -2.28
C PRO A 238 0.51 10.36 -2.21
N ASP A 239 1.42 10.87 -1.39
CA ASP A 239 2.57 10.10 -0.91
C ASP A 239 2.12 8.86 -0.13
N GLU A 240 2.94 7.81 -0.14
CA GLU A 240 2.67 6.55 0.54
C GLU A 240 3.87 6.12 1.39
N PHE A 241 3.58 5.65 2.61
CA PHE A 241 4.58 5.22 3.58
C PHE A 241 4.16 3.91 4.23
N TYR A 242 5.12 3.01 4.46
CA TYR A 242 4.90 1.77 5.22
C TYR A 242 5.81 1.74 6.43
N VAL A 243 5.20 1.53 7.60
CA VAL A 243 5.93 1.48 8.88
C VAL A 243 5.76 0.10 9.50
N HIS A 244 6.86 -0.59 9.76
CA HIS A 244 6.86 -1.94 10.33
C HIS A 244 6.60 -1.90 11.84
N LYS A 245 5.46 -2.46 12.27
CA LYS A 245 4.99 -2.38 13.66
C LYS A 245 5.98 -2.99 14.67
N PRO A 246 6.56 -4.19 14.45
CA PRO A 246 7.53 -4.77 15.40
C PRO A 246 8.75 -3.86 15.62
N MET A 247 9.31 -3.28 14.56
CA MET A 247 10.48 -2.40 14.68
C MET A 247 10.12 -1.06 15.31
N LEU A 248 8.92 -0.54 15.05
CA LEU A 248 8.44 0.68 15.71
C LEU A 248 8.29 0.47 17.23
N LYS A 249 7.73 -0.67 17.65
CA LYS A 249 7.62 -1.07 19.06
C LYS A 249 9.00 -1.27 19.71
N ALA A 250 9.99 -1.75 18.95
CA ALA A 250 11.37 -1.90 19.40
C ALA A 250 12.17 -0.57 19.44
N GLY A 251 11.56 0.58 19.09
CA GLY A 251 12.23 1.88 19.07
C GLY A 251 13.26 2.03 17.95
N LYS A 252 13.17 1.21 16.90
CA LYS A 252 14.03 1.25 15.72
C LYS A 252 13.43 2.13 14.63
N ARG A 253 14.24 2.48 13.62
CA ARG A 253 13.75 3.20 12.43
C ARG A 253 12.84 2.27 11.63
N ALA A 254 11.54 2.52 11.67
CA ALA A 254 10.54 1.55 11.23
C ALA A 254 9.93 1.85 9.86
N LEU A 255 10.27 2.99 9.24
CA LEU A 255 9.85 3.33 7.89
C LEU A 255 10.61 2.47 6.87
N ILE A 256 9.91 1.50 6.28
CA ILE A 256 10.48 0.48 5.40
C ILE A 256 10.26 0.75 3.91
N ARG A 257 9.26 1.58 3.53
CA ARG A 257 8.96 1.91 2.13
C ARG A 257 8.38 3.30 2.00
N ARG A 258 8.78 4.03 0.95
CA ARG A 258 8.25 5.35 0.58
C ARG A 258 7.98 5.42 -0.93
N ASN A 259 6.79 5.90 -1.30
CA ASN A 259 6.47 6.26 -2.69
C ASN A 259 6.00 7.72 -2.77
N LEU A 260 6.60 8.49 -3.68
CA LEU A 260 6.26 9.89 -3.88
C LEU A 260 4.99 10.01 -4.73
N GLY A 261 3.96 10.67 -4.20
CA GLY A 261 2.73 10.97 -4.94
C GLY A 261 2.90 12.19 -5.84
N SER A 262 2.11 12.27 -6.92
CA SER A 262 2.15 13.42 -7.84
C SER A 262 1.66 14.72 -7.20
N LYS A 263 0.74 14.62 -6.20
CA LYS A 263 0.23 15.72 -5.39
C LYS A 263 -0.15 16.95 -6.22
N LEU A 264 -0.88 16.75 -7.33
CA LEU A 264 -1.15 17.83 -8.28
C LEU A 264 -1.97 18.98 -7.66
N ILE A 265 -2.93 18.63 -6.81
CA ILE A 265 -3.89 19.57 -6.20
C ILE A 265 -3.89 19.47 -4.68
N GLN A 266 -4.32 20.55 -4.03
CA GLN A 266 -4.57 20.63 -2.59
C GLN A 266 -5.82 21.45 -2.32
N MET A 267 -6.51 21.16 -1.21
CA MET A 267 -7.66 21.93 -0.75
C MET A 267 -7.23 22.90 0.35
N THR A 268 -7.58 24.17 0.19
CA THR A 268 -7.25 25.26 1.13
C THR A 268 -8.49 26.06 1.48
N PHE A 269 -8.38 26.90 2.52
CA PHE A 269 -9.46 27.80 2.91
C PHE A 269 -9.66 28.89 1.84
N SER A 270 -10.92 29.21 1.54
CA SER A 270 -11.26 30.41 0.78
C SER A 270 -10.94 31.65 1.62
N THR A 271 -10.46 32.71 0.99
CA THR A 271 -10.33 34.01 1.67
C THR A 271 -11.71 34.63 1.94
N PRO A 272 -11.84 35.62 2.84
CA PRO A 272 -13.09 36.32 3.06
C PRO A 272 -13.70 36.90 1.78
N GLU A 273 -12.87 37.43 0.88
CA GLU A 273 -13.29 37.99 -0.41
C GLU A 273 -13.84 36.90 -1.34
N GLU A 274 -13.17 35.74 -1.39
CA GLU A 274 -13.60 34.60 -2.20
C GLU A 274 -14.89 33.97 -1.67
N LYS A 275 -15.03 33.89 -0.34
CA LYS A 275 -16.26 33.43 0.31
C LYS A 275 -17.42 34.37 -0.04
N ALA A 276 -17.21 35.69 0.00
CA ALA A 276 -18.22 36.67 -0.38
C ALA A 276 -18.61 36.57 -1.87
N ALA A 277 -17.66 36.27 -2.75
CA ALA A 277 -17.89 36.17 -4.19
C ALA A 277 -18.55 34.85 -4.63
N THR A 278 -18.21 33.73 -3.99
CA THR A 278 -18.58 32.38 -4.46
C THR A 278 -19.48 31.60 -3.51
N GLY A 279 -19.60 32.04 -2.26
CA GLY A 279 -20.26 31.29 -1.18
C GLY A 279 -19.47 30.07 -0.69
N LYS A 280 -18.33 29.71 -1.31
CA LYS A 280 -17.57 28.50 -0.99
C LYS A 280 -16.59 28.75 0.17
N LEU A 281 -16.61 27.85 1.16
CA LEU A 281 -15.74 27.92 2.34
C LEU A 281 -14.30 27.42 2.09
N VAL A 282 -14.14 26.58 1.07
CA VAL A 282 -12.87 25.96 0.67
C VAL A 282 -12.74 25.99 -0.84
N LYS A 283 -11.49 25.91 -1.32
CA LYS A 283 -11.15 25.83 -2.74
C LYS A 283 -10.05 24.81 -2.99
N THR A 284 -10.03 24.27 -4.19
CA THR A 284 -8.97 23.38 -4.67
C THR A 284 -8.04 24.17 -5.57
N VAL A 285 -6.74 24.11 -5.30
CA VAL A 285 -5.69 24.82 -6.04
C VAL A 285 -4.58 23.87 -6.45
N ASP A 286 -3.82 24.23 -7.48
CA ASP A 286 -2.61 23.52 -7.86
C ASP A 286 -1.53 23.63 -6.77
N VAL A 287 -0.89 22.50 -6.47
CA VAL A 287 0.32 22.47 -5.62
C VAL A 287 1.51 22.99 -6.43
N PRO A 288 2.38 23.86 -5.88
CA PRO A 288 3.60 24.28 -6.57
C PRO A 288 4.52 23.10 -6.92
N VAL A 289 5.16 23.14 -8.10
CA VAL A 289 6.01 22.03 -8.62
C VAL A 289 7.11 21.62 -7.62
N GLU A 290 7.71 22.57 -6.92
CA GLU A 290 8.73 22.28 -5.90
C GLU A 290 8.20 21.42 -4.75
N GLN A 291 6.95 21.63 -4.34
CA GLN A 291 6.30 20.84 -3.29
C GLN A 291 5.87 19.47 -3.80
N ARG A 292 5.42 19.36 -5.07
CA ARG A 292 5.09 18.08 -5.71
C ARG A 292 6.26 17.10 -5.69
N ASN A 293 7.48 17.62 -5.85
CA ASN A 293 8.72 16.85 -5.87
C ASN A 293 9.31 16.53 -4.48
N ARG A 294 8.57 16.80 -3.39
CA ARG A 294 8.96 16.50 -2.00
C ARG A 294 7.90 15.66 -1.32
N TYR A 295 8.31 14.83 -0.37
CA TYR A 295 7.37 14.18 0.54
C TYR A 295 6.71 15.24 1.42
N SER A 296 5.39 15.13 1.60
CA SER A 296 4.57 16.02 2.41
C SER A 296 4.78 15.84 3.92
N LEU A 297 5.41 14.73 4.33
CA LEU A 297 5.77 14.42 5.71
C LEU A 297 7.27 14.17 5.86
N SER A 298 7.79 14.44 7.05
CA SER A 298 9.11 13.96 7.47
C SER A 298 9.03 12.53 8.01
N ASP A 299 10.15 11.80 8.01
CA ASP A 299 10.24 10.46 8.62
C ASP A 299 9.74 10.44 10.08
N ALA A 300 10.00 11.51 10.85
CA ALA A 300 9.56 11.63 12.23
C ALA A 300 8.03 11.78 12.36
N ASP A 301 7.40 12.52 11.43
CA ASP A 301 5.95 12.63 11.39
C ASP A 301 5.31 11.27 11.08
N VAL A 302 5.87 10.55 10.09
CA VAL A 302 5.40 9.22 9.66
C VAL A 302 5.46 8.22 10.81
N GLU A 303 6.58 8.17 11.55
CA GLU A 303 6.68 7.29 12.73
C GLU A 303 5.74 7.71 13.86
N GLN A 304 5.52 9.02 14.06
CA GLN A 304 4.60 9.49 15.09
C GLN A 304 3.15 9.14 14.78
N LEU A 305 2.73 9.28 13.51
CA LEU A 305 1.43 8.82 13.04
C LEU A 305 1.27 7.31 13.25
N ALA A 306 2.29 6.51 12.90
CA ALA A 306 2.26 5.07 13.12
C ALA A 306 2.15 4.71 14.62
N ARG A 307 2.77 5.49 15.52
CA ARG A 307 2.59 5.31 16.99
C ARG A 307 1.15 5.59 17.41
N TYR A 308 0.52 6.65 16.88
CA TYR A 308 -0.91 6.89 17.13
C TYR A 308 -1.77 5.75 16.61
N ALA A 309 -1.48 5.25 15.40
CA ALA A 309 -2.20 4.15 14.78
C ALA A 309 -2.14 2.86 15.64
N LEU A 310 -0.97 2.53 16.20
CA LEU A 310 -0.80 1.39 17.11
C LEU A 310 -1.60 1.54 18.41
N VAL A 311 -1.60 2.74 19.00
CA VAL A 311 -2.37 3.01 20.24
C VAL A 311 -3.87 2.86 19.97
N ILE A 312 -4.35 3.36 18.84
CA ILE A 312 -5.75 3.24 18.42
C ILE A 312 -6.10 1.77 18.15
N GLU A 313 -5.33 1.05 17.33
CA GLU A 313 -5.55 -0.38 17.06
C GLU A 313 -5.57 -1.22 18.34
N GLN A 314 -4.64 -0.96 19.28
CA GLN A 314 -4.60 -1.66 20.56
C GLN A 314 -5.85 -1.40 21.41
N HIS A 315 -6.37 -0.16 21.40
CA HIS A 315 -7.59 0.20 22.13
C HIS A 315 -8.83 -0.50 21.58
N TYR A 316 -9.00 -0.49 20.25
CA TYR A 316 -10.17 -1.10 19.60
C TYR A 316 -10.05 -2.61 19.37
N GLY A 317 -8.84 -3.17 19.53
CA GLY A 317 -8.54 -4.60 19.41
C GLY A 317 -8.75 -5.17 18.00
N ARG A 318 -8.65 -4.33 16.96
CA ARG A 318 -8.90 -4.71 15.55
C ARG A 318 -8.21 -3.74 14.59
N PRO A 319 -8.02 -4.11 13.30
CA PRO A 319 -7.56 -3.20 12.26
C PRO A 319 -8.41 -1.93 12.13
N MET A 320 -7.76 -0.78 11.93
CA MET A 320 -8.40 0.54 11.91
C MET A 320 -8.06 1.34 10.64
N ASP A 321 -9.03 2.09 10.15
CA ASP A 321 -8.96 3.16 9.14
C ASP A 321 -9.04 4.52 9.86
N ILE A 322 -8.03 5.37 9.71
CA ILE A 322 -7.81 6.56 10.53
C ILE A 322 -7.48 7.76 9.66
N GLU A 323 -8.26 8.84 9.80
CA GLU A 323 -7.99 10.12 9.17
C GLU A 323 -7.16 11.02 10.10
N TRP A 324 -6.20 11.76 9.53
CA TRP A 324 -5.30 12.61 10.30
C TRP A 324 -4.97 13.91 9.57
N GLY A 325 -4.54 14.92 10.33
CA GLY A 325 -4.08 16.20 9.81
C GLY A 325 -2.88 16.73 10.60
N LYS A 326 -1.88 17.27 9.88
CA LYS A 326 -0.77 18.05 10.41
C LYS A 326 -1.13 19.53 10.34
N ASP A 327 -1.22 20.17 11.49
CA ASP A 327 -1.53 21.59 11.58
C ASP A 327 -0.32 22.43 11.12
N GLY A 328 -0.50 23.30 10.13
CA GLY A 328 0.57 24.14 9.61
C GLY A 328 0.96 25.31 10.53
N THR A 329 0.19 25.59 11.58
CA THR A 329 0.47 26.68 12.54
C THR A 329 1.26 26.21 13.76
N ASP A 330 0.94 25.04 14.32
CA ASP A 330 1.63 24.49 15.50
C ASP A 330 2.58 23.32 15.18
N GLY A 331 2.51 22.78 13.95
CA GLY A 331 3.33 21.66 13.46
C GLY A 331 2.96 20.29 14.03
N GLN A 332 1.88 20.19 14.81
CA GLN A 332 1.44 18.97 15.50
C GLN A 332 0.54 18.11 14.61
N LEU A 333 0.49 16.82 14.94
CA LEU A 333 -0.34 15.82 14.27
C LEU A 333 -1.59 15.55 15.10
N TYR A 334 -2.75 15.54 14.44
CA TYR A 334 -4.06 15.33 15.02
C TYR A 334 -4.79 14.20 14.30
N ILE A 335 -5.48 13.36 15.05
CA ILE A 335 -6.41 12.34 14.54
C ILE A 335 -7.79 12.98 14.40
N LEU A 336 -8.36 12.87 13.21
CA LEU A 336 -9.61 13.53 12.83
C LEU A 336 -10.81 12.57 12.85
N GLN A 337 -10.57 11.28 12.64
CA GLN A 337 -11.57 10.22 12.66
C GLN A 337 -10.84 8.86 12.78
N ALA A 338 -11.48 7.87 13.40
CA ALA A 338 -11.04 6.48 13.36
C ALA A 338 -12.24 5.55 13.32
N ARG A 339 -12.17 4.50 12.50
CA ARG A 339 -13.19 3.46 12.37
C ARG A 339 -12.55 2.10 12.06
N PRO A 340 -13.24 0.98 12.29
CA PRO A 340 -12.72 -0.34 11.92
C PRO A 340 -12.47 -0.45 10.41
N GLU A 341 -11.41 -1.15 10.01
CA GLU A 341 -11.20 -1.59 8.63
C GLU A 341 -12.08 -2.83 8.36
N THR A 342 -12.82 -2.84 7.25
CA THR A 342 -13.87 -3.85 7.00
C THR A 342 -13.67 -4.70 5.74
N VAL A 343 -12.76 -4.37 4.83
CA VAL A 343 -12.61 -5.07 3.55
C VAL A 343 -11.74 -6.31 3.71
N LYS A 344 -10.55 -6.16 4.30
CA LYS A 344 -9.61 -7.28 4.46
C LYS A 344 -9.89 -8.07 5.73
N SER A 345 -10.30 -7.41 6.81
CA SER A 345 -10.66 -8.08 8.08
C SER A 345 -11.79 -9.11 7.92
N GLN A 346 -12.74 -8.90 7.01
CA GLN A 346 -13.84 -9.82 6.72
C GLN A 346 -13.49 -10.94 5.72
N SER A 347 -12.30 -10.86 5.10
CA SER A 347 -11.82 -11.84 4.10
C SER A 347 -10.93 -12.93 4.73
N ALA A 348 -10.62 -12.84 6.02
CA ALA A 348 -9.84 -13.84 6.75
C ALA A 348 -10.50 -15.23 6.67
N GLY A 349 -9.81 -16.18 6.03
CA GLY A 349 -10.25 -17.58 5.93
C GLY A 349 -10.97 -18.00 4.63
N LYS A 350 -11.07 -17.13 3.61
CA LYS A 350 -11.59 -17.50 2.29
C LYS A 350 -10.48 -17.98 1.34
N THR A 351 -10.80 -18.90 0.43
CA THR A 351 -9.92 -19.33 -0.67
C THR A 351 -9.51 -18.12 -1.50
N GLU A 352 -8.21 -17.93 -1.69
CA GLU A 352 -7.65 -16.78 -2.38
C GLU A 352 -7.37 -17.14 -3.84
N VAL A 353 -7.90 -16.33 -4.76
CA VAL A 353 -7.76 -16.56 -6.20
C VAL A 353 -6.65 -15.68 -6.73
N ARG A 354 -5.55 -16.29 -7.20
CA ARG A 354 -4.42 -15.59 -7.79
C ARG A 354 -4.54 -15.58 -9.31
N TYR A 355 -4.25 -14.41 -9.90
CA TYR A 355 -4.24 -14.21 -11.34
C TYR A 355 -2.79 -14.07 -11.82
N LYS A 356 -2.46 -14.64 -12.98
CA LYS A 356 -1.14 -14.51 -13.61
C LYS A 356 -1.31 -14.35 -15.12
N LEU A 357 -0.71 -13.33 -15.70
CA LEU A 357 -0.70 -13.15 -17.16
C LEU A 357 0.29 -14.12 -17.81
N LYS A 358 -0.14 -14.84 -18.86
CA LYS A 358 0.73 -15.77 -19.61
C LYS A 358 1.52 -15.10 -20.73
N GLY A 359 1.37 -13.80 -20.94
CA GLY A 359 2.06 -13.04 -21.97
C GLY A 359 2.27 -11.58 -21.58
N LYS A 360 3.07 -10.87 -22.38
CA LYS A 360 3.28 -9.42 -22.23
C LYS A 360 2.75 -8.70 -23.47
N GLY A 361 1.91 -7.69 -23.26
CA GLY A 361 1.45 -6.77 -24.30
C GLY A 361 2.18 -5.43 -24.27
N ALA A 362 1.91 -4.56 -25.23
CA ALA A 362 2.32 -3.16 -25.14
C ALA A 362 1.54 -2.47 -24.01
N VAL A 363 2.24 -1.83 -23.07
CA VAL A 363 1.60 -1.06 -22.00
C VAL A 363 1.06 0.22 -22.60
N LEU A 364 -0.26 0.37 -22.61
CA LEU A 364 -0.95 1.55 -23.11
C LEU A 364 -1.04 2.64 -22.06
N ALA A 365 -1.21 2.28 -20.79
CA ALA A 365 -1.24 3.19 -19.65
C ALA A 365 -0.88 2.40 -18.37
N SER A 366 -0.51 3.11 -17.30
CA SER A 366 -0.21 2.49 -16.00
C SER A 366 -0.61 3.41 -14.86
N GLY A 367 -0.95 2.82 -13.72
CA GLY A 367 -1.34 3.54 -12.51
C GLY A 367 -1.16 2.66 -11.27
N ARG A 368 -1.83 2.98 -10.17
CA ARG A 368 -1.83 2.17 -8.95
C ARG A 368 -2.80 1.01 -9.09
N ALA A 369 -2.33 -0.21 -8.86
CA ALA A 369 -3.17 -1.40 -8.83
C ALA A 369 -4.03 -1.42 -7.56
N ILE A 370 -5.31 -1.75 -7.73
CA ILE A 370 -6.27 -2.00 -6.66
C ILE A 370 -6.78 -3.43 -6.78
N GLY A 371 -6.57 -4.23 -5.73
CA GLY A 371 -6.81 -5.66 -5.77
C GLY A 371 -5.75 -6.40 -6.59
N GLN A 372 -5.97 -7.69 -6.85
CA GLN A 372 -4.99 -8.60 -7.47
C GLN A 372 -5.54 -9.36 -8.69
N LYS A 373 -6.65 -8.86 -9.26
CA LYS A 373 -7.32 -9.51 -10.37
C LYS A 373 -6.85 -8.96 -11.72
N VAL A 374 -7.24 -9.65 -12.77
CA VAL A 374 -7.13 -9.17 -14.14
C VAL A 374 -8.53 -9.05 -14.71
N GLY A 375 -8.80 -7.94 -15.39
CA GLY A 375 -10.05 -7.69 -16.10
C GLY A 375 -9.77 -7.41 -17.57
N THR A 376 -10.65 -7.85 -18.45
CA THR A 376 -10.48 -7.74 -19.90
C THR A 376 -11.77 -7.28 -20.55
N GLY A 377 -11.67 -6.39 -21.54
CA GLY A 377 -12.84 -5.93 -22.27
C GLY A 377 -12.55 -4.73 -23.17
N PRO A 378 -13.56 -4.27 -23.92
CA PRO A 378 -13.44 -3.03 -24.68
C PRO A 378 -13.41 -1.83 -23.73
N VAL A 379 -12.53 -0.88 -24.00
CA VAL A 379 -12.47 0.41 -23.33
C VAL A 379 -13.78 1.15 -23.56
N ARG A 380 -14.37 1.67 -22.48
CA ARG A 380 -15.47 2.62 -22.53
C ARG A 380 -15.07 3.93 -21.87
N LEU A 381 -14.84 4.96 -22.69
CA LEU A 381 -14.55 6.30 -22.19
C LEU A 381 -15.85 6.99 -21.76
N VAL A 382 -15.90 7.39 -20.49
CA VAL A 382 -17.05 8.06 -19.89
C VAL A 382 -16.57 9.35 -19.22
N HIS A 383 -16.93 10.51 -19.76
CA HIS A 383 -16.42 11.79 -19.24
C HIS A 383 -17.27 12.35 -18.10
N ASN A 384 -18.54 11.98 -18.03
CA ASN A 384 -19.48 12.50 -17.03
C ASN A 384 -20.65 11.54 -16.83
N ILE A 385 -21.44 11.81 -15.78
CA ILE A 385 -22.55 10.97 -15.34
C ILE A 385 -23.63 10.75 -16.42
N SER A 386 -23.82 11.71 -17.34
CA SER A 386 -24.85 11.59 -18.37
C SER A 386 -24.55 10.52 -19.43
N GLU A 387 -23.33 9.98 -19.45
CA GLU A 387 -22.87 8.98 -20.42
C GLU A 387 -22.78 7.56 -19.82
N MET A 388 -23.31 7.38 -18.61
CA MET A 388 -23.28 6.12 -17.86
C MET A 388 -23.99 4.95 -18.56
N ASP A 389 -24.99 5.26 -19.38
CA ASP A 389 -25.74 4.30 -20.19
C ASP A 389 -24.87 3.62 -21.28
N LYS A 390 -23.74 4.23 -21.66
CA LYS A 390 -22.82 3.67 -22.66
C LYS A 390 -22.10 2.41 -22.18
N VAL A 391 -21.89 2.25 -20.87
CA VAL A 391 -21.12 1.12 -20.32
C VAL A 391 -21.94 -0.16 -20.35
N GLN A 392 -21.42 -1.20 -20.97
CA GLN A 392 -22.05 -2.52 -21.06
C GLN A 392 -21.39 -3.52 -20.11
N PRO A 393 -22.09 -4.61 -19.74
CA PRO A 393 -21.48 -5.70 -19.00
C PRO A 393 -20.22 -6.23 -19.70
N GLY A 394 -19.08 -6.23 -19.00
CA GLY A 394 -17.79 -6.67 -19.53
C GLY A 394 -16.89 -5.56 -20.09
N ASP A 395 -17.37 -4.32 -20.18
CA ASP A 395 -16.56 -3.17 -20.59
C ASP A 395 -15.49 -2.81 -19.54
N VAL A 396 -14.36 -2.25 -19.99
CA VAL A 396 -13.37 -1.60 -19.13
C VAL A 396 -13.74 -0.12 -19.02
N LEU A 397 -14.22 0.30 -17.85
CA LEU A 397 -14.63 1.68 -17.61
C LEU A 397 -13.39 2.58 -17.49
N VAL A 398 -13.27 3.60 -18.34
CA VAL A 398 -12.18 4.59 -18.30
C VAL A 398 -12.76 5.99 -18.09
N THR A 399 -12.32 6.68 -17.03
CA THR A 399 -12.81 8.03 -16.69
C THR A 399 -11.75 8.88 -15.96
N ASP A 400 -11.97 10.18 -15.76
CA ASP A 400 -11.05 11.03 -15.00
C ASP A 400 -11.07 10.68 -13.50
N MET A 401 -12.28 10.56 -12.94
CA MET A 401 -12.53 10.21 -11.54
C MET A 401 -13.96 9.62 -11.42
N THR A 402 -14.15 8.69 -10.48
CA THR A 402 -15.50 8.22 -10.11
C THR A 402 -15.98 8.89 -8.84
N ASP A 403 -17.25 9.21 -8.77
CA ASP A 403 -17.95 9.57 -7.55
C ASP A 403 -19.05 8.52 -7.24
N PRO A 404 -19.78 8.62 -6.13
CA PRO A 404 -20.71 7.57 -5.77
C PRO A 404 -21.94 7.38 -6.66
N ASN A 405 -22.22 8.31 -7.57
CA ASN A 405 -23.27 8.11 -8.59
C ASN A 405 -22.88 7.05 -9.63
N TRP A 406 -21.60 6.66 -9.68
CA TRP A 406 -21.07 5.69 -10.65
C TRP A 406 -21.27 4.23 -10.24
N GLU A 407 -21.68 3.97 -8.99
CA GLU A 407 -21.80 2.62 -8.43
C GLU A 407 -22.65 1.64 -9.26
N PRO A 408 -23.83 2.03 -9.81
CA PRO A 408 -24.64 1.12 -10.63
C PRO A 408 -23.90 0.67 -11.90
N VAL A 409 -23.05 1.55 -12.45
CA VAL A 409 -22.29 1.29 -13.67
C VAL A 409 -21.04 0.48 -13.38
N MET A 410 -20.35 0.76 -12.28
CA MET A 410 -19.14 0.05 -11.85
C MET A 410 -19.39 -1.44 -11.67
N LYS A 411 -20.58 -1.84 -11.19
CA LYS A 411 -21.01 -3.25 -11.07
C LYS A 411 -21.05 -4.01 -12.40
N ARG A 412 -21.15 -3.32 -13.53
CA ARG A 412 -21.19 -3.92 -14.88
C ARG A 412 -19.80 -4.03 -15.51
N ALA A 413 -18.83 -3.26 -15.03
CA ALA A 413 -17.50 -3.20 -15.63
C ALA A 413 -16.68 -4.46 -15.32
N SER A 414 -15.83 -4.88 -16.26
CA SER A 414 -14.82 -5.94 -16.05
C SER A 414 -13.55 -5.41 -15.37
N ALA A 415 -13.26 -4.12 -15.54
CA ALA A 415 -12.20 -3.39 -14.86
C ALA A 415 -12.50 -1.89 -14.83
N ILE A 416 -11.84 -1.15 -13.93
CA ILE A 416 -12.00 0.30 -13.78
C ILE A 416 -10.64 0.99 -13.92
N VAL A 417 -10.54 2.03 -14.73
CA VAL A 417 -9.33 2.82 -14.94
C VAL A 417 -9.63 4.29 -14.72
N THR A 418 -8.85 4.96 -13.87
CA THR A 418 -9.02 6.40 -13.60
C THR A 418 -7.73 7.20 -13.72
N ASN A 419 -7.81 8.42 -14.26
CA ASN A 419 -6.67 9.34 -14.30
C ASN A 419 -6.24 9.75 -12.88
N ARG A 420 -7.21 9.99 -11.99
CA ARG A 420 -6.99 10.45 -10.62
C ARG A 420 -7.43 9.38 -9.63
N GLY A 421 -6.79 9.36 -8.45
CA GLY A 421 -7.05 8.35 -7.43
C GLY A 421 -5.79 7.82 -6.78
N GLY A 422 -5.85 7.59 -5.47
CA GLY A 422 -4.92 6.73 -4.73
C GLY A 422 -5.62 5.45 -4.26
N ARG A 423 -4.94 4.63 -3.45
CA ARG A 423 -5.51 3.39 -2.87
C ARG A 423 -6.76 3.57 -2.01
N THR A 424 -7.04 4.81 -1.61
CA THR A 424 -8.16 5.21 -0.77
C THR A 424 -9.28 5.91 -1.55
N CYS A 425 -9.15 6.04 -2.88
CA CYS A 425 -10.16 6.75 -3.67
C CYS A 425 -11.47 5.97 -3.73
N HIS A 426 -12.55 6.67 -4.08
CA HIS A 426 -13.86 6.06 -4.27
C HIS A 426 -13.81 4.87 -5.25
N ALA A 427 -13.12 5.02 -6.39
CA ALA A 427 -12.94 3.95 -7.36
C ALA A 427 -12.29 2.71 -6.73
N ALA A 428 -11.27 2.92 -5.90
CA ALA A 428 -10.53 1.85 -5.25
C ALA A 428 -11.36 1.11 -4.20
N ILE A 429 -12.07 1.84 -3.34
CA ILE A 429 -12.91 1.25 -2.29
C ILE A 429 -14.00 0.37 -2.91
N ILE A 430 -14.77 0.91 -3.86
CA ILE A 430 -15.85 0.17 -4.53
C ILE A 430 -15.30 -0.99 -5.36
N ALA A 431 -14.17 -0.82 -6.06
CA ALA A 431 -13.54 -1.91 -6.79
C ALA A 431 -13.19 -3.10 -5.88
N ARG A 432 -12.68 -2.84 -4.67
CA ARG A 432 -12.43 -3.89 -3.67
C ARG A 432 -13.71 -4.54 -3.17
N GLU A 433 -14.73 -3.75 -2.82
CA GLU A 433 -16.03 -4.25 -2.35
C GLU A 433 -16.73 -5.15 -3.39
N LEU A 434 -16.66 -4.76 -4.67
CA LEU A 434 -17.23 -5.51 -5.80
C LEU A 434 -16.32 -6.64 -6.30
N GLY A 435 -15.06 -6.67 -5.86
CA GLY A 435 -14.06 -7.63 -6.32
C GLY A 435 -13.71 -7.49 -7.80
N ILE A 436 -13.68 -6.26 -8.34
CA ILE A 436 -13.34 -5.91 -9.72
C ILE A 436 -11.92 -5.27 -9.71
N PRO A 437 -11.02 -5.60 -10.65
CA PRO A 437 -9.71 -4.96 -10.72
C PRO A 437 -9.81 -3.48 -11.11
N ALA A 438 -9.02 -2.63 -10.47
CA ALA A 438 -8.94 -1.22 -10.84
C ALA A 438 -7.52 -0.67 -10.88
N VAL A 439 -7.25 0.20 -11.86
CA VAL A 439 -5.99 0.93 -12.00
C VAL A 439 -6.27 2.41 -11.89
N VAL A 440 -5.84 3.02 -10.78
CA VAL A 440 -6.19 4.40 -10.43
C VAL A 440 -4.98 5.31 -10.43
N GLY A 441 -5.18 6.60 -10.69
CA GLY A 441 -4.08 7.56 -10.66
C GLY A 441 -3.14 7.46 -11.87
N CYS A 442 -3.65 7.06 -13.04
CA CYS A 442 -2.88 6.92 -14.27
C CYS A 442 -2.30 8.23 -14.81
N GLY A 443 -2.88 9.37 -14.41
CA GLY A 443 -2.53 10.69 -14.93
C GLY A 443 -3.29 11.03 -16.22
N ASP A 444 -3.10 10.24 -17.28
CA ASP A 444 -3.55 10.56 -18.65
C ASP A 444 -4.16 9.35 -19.40
N ALA A 445 -4.77 8.42 -18.68
CA ALA A 445 -5.41 7.24 -19.29
C ALA A 445 -6.58 7.60 -20.22
N THR A 446 -7.33 8.68 -19.94
CA THR A 446 -8.42 9.13 -20.82
C THR A 446 -7.94 9.66 -22.16
N GLU A 447 -6.67 10.10 -22.24
CA GLU A 447 -6.03 10.62 -23.43
C GLU A 447 -5.29 9.52 -24.20
N GLN A 448 -4.71 8.55 -23.49
CA GLN A 448 -3.94 7.45 -24.08
C GLN A 448 -4.83 6.31 -24.60
N LEU A 449 -5.91 5.96 -23.89
CA LEU A 449 -6.83 4.89 -24.27
C LEU A 449 -7.90 5.39 -25.24
N LYS A 450 -8.30 4.54 -26.19
CA LYS A 450 -9.31 4.86 -27.20
C LYS A 450 -10.59 4.04 -26.97
N ASP A 451 -11.74 4.67 -27.16
CA ASP A 451 -13.04 4.01 -27.01
C ASP A 451 -13.15 2.79 -27.94
N GLY A 452 -13.64 1.67 -27.41
CA GLY A 452 -13.80 0.39 -28.10
C GLY A 452 -12.53 -0.45 -28.24
N THR A 453 -11.34 0.05 -27.89
CA THR A 453 -10.10 -0.74 -27.93
C THR A 453 -10.16 -1.88 -26.91
N LEU A 454 -9.83 -3.11 -27.33
CA LEU A 454 -9.75 -4.25 -26.42
C LEU A 454 -8.47 -4.14 -25.58
N VAL A 455 -8.62 -4.18 -24.26
CA VAL A 455 -7.49 -4.06 -23.34
C VAL A 455 -7.55 -5.11 -22.23
N THR A 456 -6.38 -5.38 -21.65
CA THR A 456 -6.23 -6.18 -20.44
C THR A 456 -5.73 -5.30 -19.31
N VAL A 457 -6.50 -5.20 -18.24
CA VAL A 457 -6.17 -4.44 -17.04
C VAL A 457 -5.67 -5.41 -15.98
N SER A 458 -4.36 -5.35 -15.70
CA SER A 458 -3.68 -6.22 -14.76
C SER A 458 -3.38 -5.49 -13.45
N CYS A 459 -3.90 -6.03 -12.35
CA CYS A 459 -3.54 -5.63 -10.99
C CYS A 459 -2.74 -6.72 -10.26
N ALA A 460 -2.37 -7.79 -10.96
CA ALA A 460 -1.75 -8.98 -10.35
C ALA A 460 -0.21 -8.93 -10.28
N GLU A 461 0.41 -7.85 -10.79
CA GLU A 461 1.86 -7.76 -10.99
C GLU A 461 2.59 -6.89 -9.96
N GLY A 462 1.89 -6.40 -8.93
CA GLY A 462 2.45 -5.60 -7.83
C GLY A 462 1.60 -4.39 -7.47
N ASP A 463 2.24 -3.33 -6.98
CA ASP A 463 1.58 -2.09 -6.58
C ASP A 463 1.18 -1.22 -7.79
N THR A 464 1.82 -1.47 -8.95
CA THR A 464 1.55 -0.79 -10.22
C THR A 464 0.64 -1.65 -11.09
N GLY A 465 -0.52 -1.10 -11.42
CA GLY A 465 -1.44 -1.70 -12.36
C GLY A 465 -1.10 -1.31 -13.79
N GLN A 466 -1.16 -2.27 -14.71
CA GLN A 466 -0.83 -2.06 -16.12
C GLN A 466 -2.04 -2.32 -17.01
N ILE A 467 -2.23 -1.44 -18.01
CA ILE A 467 -3.25 -1.60 -19.03
C ILE A 467 -2.52 -1.98 -20.33
N TYR A 468 -2.70 -3.22 -20.76
CA TYR A 468 -2.09 -3.77 -21.96
C TYR A 468 -3.02 -3.67 -23.16
N ASP A 469 -2.42 -3.47 -24.33
CA ASP A 469 -3.10 -3.62 -25.61
C ASP A 469 -3.50 -5.08 -25.86
N GLY A 470 -4.76 -5.30 -26.24
CA GLY A 470 -5.33 -6.62 -26.53
C GLY A 470 -5.81 -7.39 -25.31
N LEU A 471 -6.36 -8.58 -25.59
CA LEU A 471 -6.84 -9.54 -24.58
C LEU A 471 -5.73 -10.57 -24.32
N LEU A 472 -5.08 -10.48 -23.17
CA LEU A 472 -4.02 -11.40 -22.76
C LEU A 472 -4.61 -12.59 -22.01
N GLU A 473 -4.08 -13.78 -22.29
CA GLU A 473 -4.48 -14.99 -21.57
C GLU A 473 -4.07 -14.88 -20.09
N THR A 474 -5.03 -15.15 -19.21
CA THR A 474 -4.85 -15.11 -17.77
C THR A 474 -5.06 -16.48 -17.15
N GLU A 475 -4.10 -16.91 -16.37
CA GLU A 475 -4.19 -18.09 -15.51
C GLU A 475 -4.78 -17.71 -14.16
N VAL A 476 -5.72 -18.52 -13.68
CA VAL A 476 -6.40 -18.33 -12.40
C VAL A 476 -6.15 -19.55 -11.55
N THR A 477 -5.51 -19.36 -10.39
CA THR A 477 -5.19 -20.43 -9.44
C THR A 477 -5.88 -20.17 -8.11
N GLU A 478 -6.55 -21.19 -7.56
CA GLU A 478 -7.11 -21.15 -6.21
C GLU A 478 -6.06 -21.61 -5.21
N VAL A 479 -5.75 -20.77 -4.23
CA VAL A 479 -4.86 -21.10 -3.11
C VAL A 479 -5.71 -21.33 -1.88
N GLN A 480 -5.79 -22.58 -1.44
CA GLN A 480 -6.40 -22.92 -0.15
C GLN A 480 -5.42 -22.64 0.99
N ARG A 481 -5.86 -21.85 1.97
CA ARG A 481 -5.12 -21.62 3.21
C ARG A 481 -5.28 -22.86 4.10
N GLY A 482 -4.20 -23.62 4.26
CA GLY A 482 -4.16 -24.81 5.12
C GLY A 482 -2.87 -24.89 5.93
N GLU A 483 -2.92 -25.55 7.08
CA GLU A 483 -1.71 -25.94 7.81
C GLU A 483 -0.94 -26.96 6.96
N MET A 484 0.32 -26.65 6.68
CA MET A 484 1.18 -27.53 5.90
C MET A 484 1.77 -28.62 6.79
N PRO A 485 1.86 -29.86 6.31
CA PRO A 485 2.48 -30.96 7.07
C PRO A 485 3.94 -30.67 7.39
N ASP A 486 4.41 -31.13 8.55
CA ASP A 486 5.81 -31.02 8.94
C ASP A 486 6.70 -31.84 8.01
N ILE A 487 7.81 -31.23 7.57
CA ILE A 487 8.86 -31.85 6.77
C ILE A 487 10.23 -31.49 7.35
N ASP A 488 11.22 -32.36 7.13
CA ASP A 488 12.59 -32.24 7.63
C ASP A 488 13.46 -31.22 6.86
N VAL A 489 12.97 -30.72 5.72
CA VAL A 489 13.62 -29.69 4.90
C VAL A 489 12.80 -28.41 4.93
N LYS A 490 13.47 -27.26 5.08
CA LYS A 490 12.78 -25.95 5.06
C LYS A 490 12.47 -25.51 3.64
N ILE A 491 11.20 -25.29 3.33
CA ILE A 491 10.80 -24.68 2.05
C ILE A 491 10.82 -23.15 2.21
N MET A 492 11.66 -22.49 1.43
CA MET A 492 11.87 -21.04 1.43
C MET A 492 11.45 -20.43 0.08
N MET A 493 11.47 -19.10 -0.01
CA MET A 493 11.07 -18.38 -1.23
C MET A 493 12.22 -17.65 -1.92
N ASN A 494 12.13 -17.59 -3.24
CA ASN A 494 12.86 -16.68 -4.12
C ASN A 494 12.01 -15.43 -4.32
N VAL A 495 12.44 -14.30 -3.78
CA VAL A 495 11.68 -13.04 -3.81
C VAL A 495 12.53 -11.96 -4.46
N GLY A 496 12.07 -11.43 -5.60
CA GLY A 496 12.73 -10.30 -6.26
C GLY A 496 12.01 -8.97 -6.04
N ASN A 497 10.68 -8.98 -6.21
CA ASN A 497 9.87 -7.77 -6.16
C ASN A 497 9.44 -7.46 -4.71
N PRO A 498 9.90 -6.36 -4.09
CA PRO A 498 9.47 -5.97 -2.74
C PRO A 498 7.98 -5.64 -2.65
N GLN A 499 7.35 -5.25 -3.76
CA GLN A 499 5.93 -4.86 -3.77
C GLN A 499 5.01 -6.04 -3.45
N LEU A 500 5.40 -7.26 -3.84
CA LEU A 500 4.65 -8.49 -3.61
C LEU A 500 5.05 -9.21 -2.31
N ALA A 501 5.98 -8.65 -1.54
CA ALA A 501 6.54 -9.34 -0.38
C ALA A 501 5.49 -9.64 0.70
N PHE A 502 4.55 -8.71 0.93
CA PHE A 502 3.48 -8.88 1.91
C PHE A 502 2.49 -9.98 1.51
N ASP A 503 2.19 -10.13 0.22
CA ASP A 503 1.38 -11.23 -0.31
C ASP A 503 2.08 -12.57 -0.17
N PHE A 504 3.37 -12.62 -0.54
CA PHE A 504 4.15 -13.84 -0.47
C PHE A 504 4.35 -14.32 0.98
N ALA A 505 4.44 -13.40 1.93
CA ALA A 505 4.55 -13.74 3.34
C ALA A 505 3.32 -14.50 3.88
N GLN A 506 2.15 -14.36 3.26
CA GLN A 506 0.93 -15.08 3.63
C GLN A 506 0.96 -16.56 3.24
N ILE A 507 1.80 -16.96 2.28
CA ILE A 507 1.97 -18.36 1.89
C ILE A 507 2.86 -19.06 2.93
N PRO A 508 2.54 -20.30 3.37
CA PRO A 508 3.41 -21.07 4.26
C PRO A 508 4.86 -21.10 3.76
N ASN A 509 5.80 -20.70 4.61
CA ASN A 509 7.21 -20.55 4.23
C ASN A 509 8.16 -20.63 5.43
N GLY A 510 9.41 -20.98 5.16
CA GLY A 510 10.55 -20.95 6.08
C GLY A 510 11.39 -19.66 6.01
N GLY A 511 10.90 -18.62 5.33
CA GLY A 511 11.62 -17.38 5.03
C GLY A 511 11.99 -17.25 3.55
N VAL A 512 12.95 -16.38 3.25
CA VAL A 512 13.42 -16.09 1.88
C VAL A 512 14.84 -16.62 1.72
N GLY A 513 15.01 -17.63 0.86
CA GLY A 513 16.32 -18.26 0.59
C GLY A 513 17.11 -17.50 -0.46
N LEU A 514 16.45 -16.66 -1.25
CA LEU A 514 17.07 -15.78 -2.23
C LEU A 514 16.25 -14.50 -2.43
N ALA A 515 16.69 -13.40 -1.82
CA ALA A 515 16.23 -12.04 -2.14
C ALA A 515 17.17 -11.40 -3.17
N ARG A 516 16.63 -11.00 -4.33
CA ARG A 516 17.41 -10.51 -5.47
C ARG A 516 17.46 -8.99 -5.52
N LEU A 517 18.64 -8.39 -5.37
CA LEU A 517 18.82 -6.93 -5.44
C LEU A 517 18.55 -6.34 -6.83
N GLU A 518 18.70 -7.13 -7.88
CA GLU A 518 18.61 -6.67 -9.27
C GLU A 518 17.22 -6.10 -9.59
N PHE A 519 16.17 -6.67 -9.02
CA PHE A 519 14.81 -6.15 -9.18
C PHE A 519 14.63 -4.77 -8.54
N ILE A 520 15.24 -4.54 -7.38
CA ILE A 520 15.23 -3.24 -6.71
C ILE A 520 15.97 -2.21 -7.57
N ILE A 521 17.15 -2.56 -8.07
CA ILE A 521 17.97 -1.65 -8.88
C ILE A 521 17.29 -1.36 -10.22
N ASN A 522 16.75 -2.36 -10.92
CA ASN A 522 16.08 -2.13 -12.21
C ASN A 522 14.79 -1.32 -12.08
N ASN A 523 13.91 -1.70 -11.14
CA ASN A 523 12.54 -1.18 -11.12
C ASN A 523 12.41 0.08 -10.26
N ASN A 524 13.18 0.19 -9.17
CA ASN A 524 13.02 1.28 -8.21
C ASN A 524 14.11 2.35 -8.34
N ILE A 525 15.26 2.02 -8.95
CA ILE A 525 16.37 2.96 -9.15
C ILE A 525 16.51 3.35 -10.63
N GLY A 526 16.59 2.37 -11.53
CA GLY A 526 16.63 2.56 -12.99
C GLY A 526 17.89 3.26 -13.55
N VAL A 527 18.84 3.66 -12.70
CA VAL A 527 20.03 4.43 -13.04
C VAL A 527 21.29 3.69 -12.61
N HIS A 528 22.33 3.76 -13.45
CA HIS A 528 23.62 3.15 -13.16
C HIS A 528 24.28 3.81 -11.93
N PRO A 529 24.79 3.05 -10.94
CA PRO A 529 25.33 3.62 -9.70
C PRO A 529 26.53 4.55 -9.92
N LYS A 530 27.35 4.32 -10.97
CA LYS A 530 28.43 5.27 -11.31
C LYS A 530 27.92 6.60 -11.88
N ALA A 531 26.78 6.61 -12.59
CA ALA A 531 26.16 7.87 -13.02
C ALA A 531 25.67 8.69 -11.82
N ILE A 532 25.25 8.01 -10.76
CA ILE A 532 24.86 8.62 -9.49
C ILE A 532 26.07 9.21 -8.75
N LEU A 533 27.20 8.49 -8.73
CA LEU A 533 28.44 8.95 -8.08
C LEU A 533 29.10 10.11 -8.83
N ASP A 534 29.05 10.09 -10.17
CA ASP A 534 29.64 11.16 -10.99
C ASP A 534 28.78 12.43 -10.99
N TYR A 535 27.57 12.43 -10.43
CA TYR A 535 26.74 13.64 -10.33
C TYR A 535 27.41 14.73 -9.45
N PRO A 536 27.41 16.01 -9.87
CA PRO A 536 26.74 16.59 -11.04
C PRO A 536 27.60 16.63 -12.32
N ALA A 537 28.77 16.01 -12.34
CA ALA A 537 29.71 15.96 -13.46
C ALA A 537 29.32 14.94 -14.54
N VAL A 538 28.06 14.97 -14.97
CA VAL A 538 27.51 14.21 -16.10
C VAL A 538 26.94 15.18 -17.14
N ASP A 539 26.66 14.69 -18.35
CA ASP A 539 26.04 15.49 -19.42
C ASP A 539 24.63 15.96 -19.02
N ALA A 540 24.15 17.01 -19.69
CA ALA A 540 22.90 17.69 -19.33
C ALA A 540 21.67 16.77 -19.37
N ASP A 541 21.60 15.81 -20.28
CA ASP A 541 20.44 14.92 -20.40
C ASP A 541 20.48 13.85 -19.31
N LEU A 542 21.64 13.24 -19.05
CA LEU A 542 21.81 12.31 -17.92
C LEU A 542 21.57 13.01 -16.58
N LYS A 543 22.02 14.26 -16.43
CA LYS A 543 21.78 15.05 -15.22
C LYS A 543 20.28 15.18 -14.93
N LYS A 544 19.48 15.55 -15.92
CA LYS A 544 18.01 15.66 -15.77
C LYS A 544 17.37 14.31 -15.43
N ALA A 545 17.82 13.22 -16.06
CA ALA A 545 17.30 11.89 -15.77
C ALA A 545 17.58 11.46 -14.32
N VAL A 546 18.81 11.69 -13.84
CA VAL A 546 19.21 11.42 -12.45
C VAL A 546 18.40 12.26 -11.47
N GLU A 547 18.25 13.57 -11.73
CA GLU A 547 17.45 14.47 -10.90
C GLU A 547 15.97 14.08 -10.86
N SER A 548 15.43 13.58 -11.99
CA SER A 548 14.04 13.14 -12.10
C SER A 548 13.73 11.90 -11.24
N VAL A 549 14.63 10.91 -11.22
CA VAL A 549 14.44 9.71 -10.39
C VAL A 549 14.74 9.93 -8.92
N ALA A 550 15.70 10.83 -8.60
CA ALA A 550 16.12 11.10 -7.24
C ALA A 550 15.23 12.12 -6.49
N ARG A 551 14.07 12.49 -7.06
CA ARG A 551 13.12 13.43 -6.44
C ARG A 551 12.67 12.94 -5.07
N GLY A 552 12.55 13.87 -4.12
CA GLY A 552 12.19 13.57 -2.74
C GLY A 552 13.35 13.08 -1.86
N HIS A 553 14.56 12.90 -2.40
CA HIS A 553 15.75 12.49 -1.65
C HIS A 553 16.77 13.62 -1.54
N ALA A 554 17.65 13.55 -0.52
CA ALA A 554 18.62 14.59 -0.22
C ALA A 554 19.71 14.75 -1.30
N SER A 555 20.04 13.67 -2.01
CA SER A 555 20.98 13.65 -3.14
C SER A 555 20.77 12.38 -3.96
N PRO A 556 21.27 12.30 -5.21
CA PRO A 556 21.24 11.06 -5.99
C PRO A 556 21.89 9.87 -5.28
N ARG A 557 22.98 10.10 -4.53
CA ARG A 557 23.62 9.06 -3.72
C ARG A 557 22.70 8.57 -2.60
N ALA A 558 22.06 9.51 -1.89
CA ALA A 558 21.10 9.17 -0.84
C ALA A 558 19.90 8.40 -1.42
N PHE A 559 19.40 8.78 -2.59
CA PHE A 559 18.35 8.05 -3.31
C PHE A 559 18.72 6.58 -3.54
N TYR A 560 19.92 6.30 -4.05
CA TYR A 560 20.35 4.91 -4.28
C TYR A 560 20.37 4.10 -2.98
N VAL A 561 21.03 4.63 -1.94
CA VAL A 561 21.13 3.95 -0.64
C VAL A 561 19.74 3.74 -0.01
N ASP A 562 18.90 4.77 -0.05
CA ASP A 562 17.54 4.73 0.49
C ASP A 562 16.68 3.69 -0.23
N LYS A 563 16.72 3.62 -1.57
CA LYS A 563 15.90 2.67 -2.34
C LYS A 563 16.36 1.23 -2.19
N VAL A 564 17.67 0.98 -2.10
CA VAL A 564 18.18 -0.36 -1.75
C VAL A 564 17.74 -0.73 -0.34
N ALA A 565 17.89 0.18 0.64
CA ALA A 565 17.48 -0.08 2.01
C ALA A 565 15.98 -0.34 2.12
N GLU A 566 15.14 0.48 1.47
CA GLU A 566 13.68 0.32 1.45
C GLU A 566 13.26 -1.01 0.81
N GLY A 567 13.85 -1.37 -0.34
CA GLY A 567 13.53 -2.63 -1.01
C GLY A 567 13.89 -3.86 -0.17
N VAL A 568 15.09 -3.86 0.43
CA VAL A 568 15.53 -4.95 1.31
C VAL A 568 14.73 -4.97 2.62
N ALA A 569 14.50 -3.82 3.24
CA ALA A 569 13.73 -3.71 4.48
C ALA A 569 12.28 -4.18 4.29
N THR A 570 11.65 -3.88 3.15
CA THR A 570 10.29 -4.32 2.84
C THR A 570 10.21 -5.86 2.80
N ILE A 571 11.15 -6.52 2.11
CA ILE A 571 11.20 -7.99 2.08
C ILE A 571 11.52 -8.53 3.47
N ALA A 572 12.52 -7.99 4.17
CA ALA A 572 12.91 -8.46 5.49
C ALA A 572 11.80 -8.31 6.55
N ALA A 573 11.04 -7.22 6.49
CA ALA A 573 9.89 -6.96 7.35
C ALA A 573 8.73 -7.91 7.06
N ALA A 574 8.40 -8.16 5.78
CA ALA A 574 7.32 -9.07 5.39
C ALA A 574 7.50 -10.48 5.98
N PHE A 575 8.74 -10.96 6.07
CA PHE A 575 9.07 -12.29 6.58
C PHE A 575 9.58 -12.29 8.02
N TRP A 576 9.52 -11.17 8.74
CA TRP A 576 10.05 -11.08 10.10
C TRP A 576 9.34 -12.08 11.04
N PRO A 577 10.05 -12.82 11.93
CA PRO A 577 11.51 -12.84 12.14
C PRO A 577 12.25 -13.96 11.35
N LYS A 578 11.62 -14.59 10.36
CA LYS A 578 12.22 -15.66 9.55
C LYS A 578 13.41 -15.13 8.74
N PRO A 579 14.42 -15.98 8.45
CA PRO A 579 15.62 -15.54 7.75
C PRO A 579 15.32 -15.06 6.32
N VAL A 580 16.00 -14.00 5.91
CA VAL A 580 15.95 -13.44 4.56
C VAL A 580 17.37 -13.32 4.01
N ILE A 581 17.75 -14.21 3.11
CA ILE A 581 19.09 -14.26 2.51
C ILE A 581 19.13 -13.33 1.30
N VAL A 582 19.79 -12.18 1.45
CA VAL A 582 19.89 -11.13 0.43
C VAL A 582 21.13 -11.31 -0.40
N ARG A 583 20.96 -11.57 -1.69
CA ARG A 583 22.07 -11.67 -2.64
C ARG A 583 22.50 -10.27 -3.07
N LEU A 584 23.79 -9.99 -2.94
CA LEU A 584 24.41 -8.78 -3.50
C LEU A 584 24.20 -8.72 -5.02
N SER A 585 24.33 -7.52 -5.62
CA SER A 585 24.02 -7.34 -7.04
C SER A 585 24.87 -8.22 -7.95
N ASP A 586 24.22 -9.11 -8.69
CA ASP A 586 24.84 -10.08 -9.60
C ASP A 586 24.58 -9.75 -11.07
N PHE A 587 24.36 -8.48 -11.38
CA PHE A 587 24.20 -8.04 -12.76
C PHE A 587 25.43 -8.36 -13.60
N LYS A 588 25.15 -8.82 -14.81
CA LYS A 588 26.10 -8.88 -15.91
C LYS A 588 26.31 -7.45 -16.47
N SER A 589 27.46 -7.21 -17.11
CA SER A 589 27.80 -5.90 -17.68
C SER A 589 26.75 -5.40 -18.68
N ASN A 590 26.18 -6.32 -19.50
CA ASN A 590 25.12 -6.00 -20.45
C ASN A 590 23.78 -5.61 -19.81
N GLU A 591 23.52 -5.99 -18.56
CA GLU A 591 22.34 -5.58 -17.80
C GLU A 591 22.55 -4.19 -17.19
N TYR A 592 23.72 -3.96 -16.56
CA TYR A 592 24.10 -2.62 -16.11
C TYR A 592 24.12 -1.60 -17.25
N ARG A 593 24.54 -2.02 -18.46
CA ARG A 593 24.55 -1.20 -19.68
C ARG A 593 23.17 -0.68 -20.08
N LYS A 594 22.09 -1.40 -19.74
CA LYS A 594 20.69 -1.03 -20.04
C LYS A 594 20.12 0.01 -19.07
N LEU A 595 20.75 0.20 -17.91
CA LEU A 595 20.33 1.26 -16.99
C LEU A 595 20.63 2.64 -17.59
N VAL A 596 19.90 3.65 -17.14
CA VAL A 596 20.14 5.04 -17.54
C VAL A 596 21.59 5.42 -17.19
N GLY A 597 22.35 5.86 -18.20
CA GLY A 597 23.78 6.19 -18.09
C GLY A 597 24.74 4.99 -18.12
N GLY A 598 24.25 3.75 -18.18
CA GLY A 598 25.06 2.53 -18.08
C GLY A 598 26.05 2.33 -19.22
N SER A 599 25.69 2.70 -20.46
CA SER A 599 26.53 2.52 -21.65
C SER A 599 27.89 3.24 -21.61
N ARG A 600 28.04 4.21 -20.71
CA ARG A 600 29.30 4.94 -20.46
C ARG A 600 30.30 4.15 -19.64
N TYR A 601 29.83 3.26 -18.78
CA TYR A 601 30.65 2.57 -17.79
C TYR A 601 30.86 1.09 -18.10
N GLU A 602 29.95 0.50 -18.87
CA GLU A 602 29.91 -0.93 -19.13
C GLU A 602 30.37 -1.23 -20.56
N PRO A 603 31.55 -1.84 -20.76
CA PRO A 603 31.97 -2.30 -22.07
C PRO A 603 31.11 -3.47 -22.58
N ASP A 604 31.10 -3.67 -23.89
CA ASP A 604 30.51 -4.88 -24.48
C ASP A 604 31.44 -6.07 -24.21
N GLU A 605 30.88 -7.16 -23.67
CA GLU A 605 31.59 -8.41 -23.41
C GLU A 605 31.06 -9.51 -24.33
N GLU A 606 31.95 -10.29 -24.94
CA GLU A 606 31.56 -11.41 -25.81
C GLU A 606 30.73 -12.46 -25.07
N ASN A 607 31.04 -12.71 -23.79
CA ASN A 607 30.36 -13.71 -22.96
C ASN A 607 29.97 -13.12 -21.60
N PRO A 608 28.88 -12.34 -21.51
CA PRO A 608 28.49 -11.64 -20.27
C PRO A 608 28.24 -12.58 -19.08
N MET A 609 27.85 -13.83 -19.33
CA MET A 609 27.69 -14.87 -18.29
C MET A 609 28.97 -15.11 -17.49
N LEU A 610 30.13 -15.05 -18.15
CA LEU A 610 31.45 -15.30 -17.58
C LEU A 610 32.23 -14.00 -17.27
N GLY A 611 31.63 -12.85 -17.59
CA GLY A 611 32.26 -11.55 -17.64
C GLY A 611 32.41 -10.84 -16.29
N PHE A 612 32.42 -9.51 -16.29
CA PHE A 612 32.67 -8.67 -15.13
C PHE A 612 31.45 -8.55 -14.19
N ARG A 613 31.27 -9.54 -13.29
CA ARG A 613 30.15 -9.64 -12.34
C ARG A 613 30.53 -10.26 -10.99
N GLY A 614 29.60 -10.23 -10.03
CA GLY A 614 29.73 -10.81 -8.70
C GLY A 614 30.97 -10.34 -7.93
N ALA A 615 31.59 -11.25 -7.18
CA ALA A 615 32.73 -10.93 -6.30
C ALA A 615 33.87 -10.17 -7.00
N ALA A 616 34.17 -10.47 -8.26
CA ALA A 616 35.21 -9.79 -9.03
C ALA A 616 34.90 -8.30 -9.24
N ARG A 617 33.62 -7.95 -9.41
CA ARG A 617 33.15 -6.57 -9.56
C ARG A 617 33.24 -5.82 -8.24
N TYR A 618 32.83 -6.41 -7.13
CA TYR A 618 32.83 -5.74 -5.82
C TYR A 618 34.22 -5.32 -5.35
N ILE A 619 35.22 -6.17 -5.59
CA ILE A 619 36.61 -5.92 -5.18
C ILE A 619 37.40 -5.07 -6.18
N SER A 620 36.79 -4.70 -7.31
CA SER A 620 37.45 -3.87 -8.33
C SER A 620 37.55 -2.43 -7.82
N HIS A 621 38.68 -1.78 -8.11
CA HIS A 621 38.88 -0.38 -7.78
C HIS A 621 37.80 0.51 -8.43
N ASP A 622 37.43 0.20 -9.68
CA ASP A 622 36.55 1.05 -10.50
C ASP A 622 35.07 0.98 -10.10
N PHE A 623 34.69 0.02 -9.25
CA PHE A 623 33.31 -0.19 -8.78
C PHE A 623 33.19 -0.21 -7.25
N ALA A 624 34.29 -0.14 -6.50
CA ALA A 624 34.30 -0.22 -5.04
C ALA A 624 33.39 0.82 -4.35
N GLU A 625 33.31 2.04 -4.89
CA GLU A 625 32.43 3.09 -4.36
C GLU A 625 30.94 2.80 -4.61
N ALA A 626 30.60 2.25 -5.77
CA ALA A 626 29.24 1.82 -6.08
C ALA A 626 28.80 0.71 -5.13
N PHE A 627 29.66 -0.30 -4.94
CA PHE A 627 29.43 -1.38 -3.98
C PHE A 627 29.34 -0.90 -2.52
N ALA A 628 30.08 0.15 -2.16
CA ALA A 628 29.99 0.74 -0.83
C ALA A 628 28.59 1.30 -0.51
N MET A 629 27.85 1.78 -1.52
CA MET A 629 26.46 2.22 -1.33
C MET A 629 25.52 1.05 -1.01
N GLU A 630 25.70 -0.11 -1.66
CA GLU A 630 24.94 -1.33 -1.32
C GLU A 630 25.24 -1.80 0.11
N CYS A 631 26.52 -1.78 0.51
CA CYS A 631 26.93 -2.13 1.87
C CYS A 631 26.32 -1.18 2.92
N GLU A 632 26.30 0.13 2.65
CA GLU A 632 25.69 1.12 3.52
C GLU A 632 24.19 0.85 3.71
N ALA A 633 23.48 0.52 2.63
CA ALA A 633 22.06 0.20 2.68
C ALA A 633 21.80 -1.05 3.53
N LEU A 634 22.53 -2.14 3.32
CA LEU A 634 22.37 -3.38 4.10
C LEU A 634 22.71 -3.18 5.58
N LYS A 635 23.76 -2.41 5.88
CA LYS A 635 24.12 -2.06 7.26
C LYS A 635 22.98 -1.29 7.94
N ARG A 636 22.41 -0.29 7.26
CA ARG A 636 21.25 0.48 7.75
C ARG A 636 20.05 -0.40 8.05
N VAL A 637 19.72 -1.34 7.17
CA VAL A 637 18.61 -2.28 7.37
C VAL A 637 18.80 -3.12 8.64
N ARG A 638 20.02 -3.63 8.88
CA ARG A 638 20.29 -4.45 10.06
C ARG A 638 20.38 -3.66 11.36
N GLU A 639 21.14 -2.57 11.36
CA GLU A 639 21.51 -1.86 12.59
C GLU A 639 20.48 -0.80 13.00
N ASP A 640 20.17 0.12 12.07
CA ASP A 640 19.29 1.25 12.31
C ASP A 640 17.81 0.82 12.32
N MET A 641 17.42 0.00 11.33
CA MET A 641 16.05 -0.49 11.20
C MET A 641 15.78 -1.74 12.04
N GLY A 642 16.83 -2.43 12.52
CA GLY A 642 16.73 -3.58 13.42
C GLY A 642 16.34 -4.91 12.75
N LEU A 643 16.33 -4.99 11.42
CA LEU A 643 15.95 -6.18 10.67
C LEU A 643 17.12 -7.17 10.58
N THR A 644 17.48 -7.75 11.74
CA THR A 644 18.60 -8.67 11.92
C THR A 644 18.39 -10.06 11.29
N ASN A 645 17.18 -10.36 10.82
CA ASN A 645 16.87 -11.58 10.07
C ASN A 645 17.46 -11.59 8.65
N VAL A 646 17.96 -10.44 8.16
CA VAL A 646 18.71 -10.36 6.91
C VAL A 646 19.99 -11.21 6.99
N GLN A 647 20.40 -11.83 5.90
CA GLN A 647 21.72 -12.44 5.74
C GLN A 647 22.30 -11.95 4.42
N VAL A 648 23.62 -11.94 4.26
CA VAL A 648 24.25 -11.44 3.03
C VAL A 648 24.81 -12.60 2.25
N MET A 649 24.41 -12.72 1.00
CA MET A 649 24.90 -13.74 0.08
C MET A 649 25.80 -13.13 -0.99
N VAL A 650 27.00 -13.67 -1.14
CA VAL A 650 27.97 -13.25 -2.15
C VAL A 650 27.90 -14.17 -3.38
N PRO A 651 27.52 -13.64 -4.56
CA PRO A 651 27.49 -14.41 -5.80
C PRO A 651 28.85 -14.42 -6.52
N PHE A 652 28.97 -15.38 -7.44
CA PHE A 652 30.00 -15.53 -8.45
C PHE A 652 31.44 -15.45 -7.91
N VAL A 653 31.68 -16.07 -6.74
CA VAL A 653 33.00 -16.16 -6.12
C VAL A 653 33.81 -17.23 -6.83
N ARG A 654 34.84 -16.85 -7.60
CA ARG A 654 35.60 -17.77 -8.47
C ARG A 654 36.76 -18.46 -7.76
N THR A 655 37.41 -17.74 -6.84
CA THR A 655 38.66 -18.17 -6.20
C THR A 655 38.66 -17.87 -4.70
N LEU A 656 39.47 -18.60 -3.94
CA LEU A 656 39.65 -18.38 -2.50
C LEU A 656 40.14 -16.96 -2.18
N GLU A 657 40.97 -16.38 -3.04
CA GLU A 657 41.43 -15.00 -2.87
C GLU A 657 40.30 -13.98 -3.05
N GLN A 658 39.33 -14.24 -3.94
CA GLN A 658 38.12 -13.42 -4.03
C GLN A 658 37.25 -13.58 -2.77
N ALA A 659 37.10 -14.81 -2.25
CA ALA A 659 36.37 -15.08 -1.01
C ALA A 659 36.96 -14.32 0.18
N ARG A 660 38.29 -14.34 0.31
CA ARG A 660 39.00 -13.58 1.35
C ARG A 660 38.81 -12.07 1.18
N LYS A 661 39.07 -11.54 -0.01
CA LYS A 661 38.97 -10.08 -0.27
C LYS A 661 37.57 -9.53 -0.08
N VAL A 662 36.53 -10.24 -0.53
CA VAL A 662 35.15 -9.76 -0.41
C VAL A 662 34.66 -9.79 1.04
N THR A 663 35.04 -10.81 1.82
CA THR A 663 34.67 -10.88 3.25
C THR A 663 35.41 -9.83 4.08
N GLU A 664 36.68 -9.56 3.78
CA GLU A 664 37.43 -8.44 4.37
C GLU A 664 36.84 -7.09 3.98
N LEU A 665 36.45 -6.90 2.71
CA LEU A 665 35.80 -5.68 2.23
C LEU A 665 34.46 -5.43 2.95
N LEU A 666 33.61 -6.46 3.05
CA LEU A 666 32.34 -6.38 3.80
C LEU A 666 32.59 -6.00 5.26
N ALA A 667 33.56 -6.65 5.92
CA ALA A 667 33.93 -6.32 7.29
C ALA A 667 34.43 -4.87 7.43
N ALA A 668 35.26 -4.38 6.51
CA ALA A 668 35.73 -3.00 6.47
C ALA A 668 34.60 -1.98 6.25
N LYS A 669 33.51 -2.40 5.60
CA LYS A 669 32.28 -1.61 5.45
C LYS A 669 31.28 -1.78 6.61
N GLY A 670 31.64 -2.51 7.65
CA GLY A 670 30.82 -2.73 8.85
C GLY A 670 29.84 -3.90 8.76
N LEU A 671 29.99 -4.78 7.76
CA LEU A 671 29.22 -6.01 7.60
C LEU A 671 30.12 -7.22 7.91
N LYS A 672 30.55 -7.32 9.18
CA LYS A 672 31.46 -8.38 9.62
C LYS A 672 30.71 -9.61 10.11
N ARG A 673 31.10 -10.78 9.60
CA ARG A 673 30.55 -12.09 9.99
C ARG A 673 30.59 -12.27 11.51
N GLY A 674 29.46 -12.70 12.08
CA GLY A 674 29.29 -12.95 13.52
C GLY A 674 29.00 -11.71 14.38
N GLU A 675 29.18 -10.49 13.86
CA GLU A 675 28.77 -9.26 14.57
C GLU A 675 27.28 -8.99 14.29
N ASN A 676 26.50 -8.64 15.32
CA ASN A 676 25.05 -8.45 15.23
C ASN A 676 24.33 -9.62 14.53
N ASP A 677 24.76 -10.85 14.82
CA ASP A 677 24.27 -12.10 14.22
C ASP A 677 24.31 -12.14 12.68
N LEU A 678 25.18 -11.34 12.05
CA LEU A 678 25.33 -11.35 10.60
C LEU A 678 25.92 -12.69 10.13
N LYS A 679 25.16 -13.36 9.27
CA LYS A 679 25.63 -14.52 8.50
C LYS A 679 26.01 -14.12 7.09
N LEU A 680 27.17 -14.59 6.65
CA LEU A 680 27.63 -14.48 5.27
C LEU A 680 27.47 -15.82 4.56
N ILE A 681 26.63 -15.86 3.54
CA ILE A 681 26.37 -17.04 2.71
C ILE A 681 27.13 -16.87 1.39
N MET A 682 27.66 -17.97 0.84
CA MET A 682 28.21 -17.95 -0.52
C MET A 682 27.23 -18.60 -1.48
N MET A 683 27.07 -18.03 -2.66
CA MET A 683 26.40 -18.73 -3.74
C MET A 683 27.35 -19.79 -4.32
N CYS A 684 27.02 -21.06 -4.13
CA CYS A 684 27.81 -22.19 -4.66
C CYS A 684 27.31 -22.53 -6.07
N GLU A 685 27.86 -21.84 -7.07
CA GLU A 685 27.34 -21.85 -8.43
C GLU A 685 28.42 -22.03 -9.51
N ILE A 686 29.68 -22.20 -9.10
CA ILE A 686 30.82 -22.43 -10.00
C ILE A 686 31.43 -23.79 -9.64
N PRO A 687 31.89 -24.61 -10.61
CA PRO A 687 32.48 -25.91 -10.31
C PRO A 687 33.65 -25.86 -9.32
N SER A 688 34.47 -24.80 -9.35
CA SER A 688 35.54 -24.59 -8.36
C SER A 688 35.01 -24.50 -6.93
N ASN A 689 33.79 -23.97 -6.73
CA ASN A 689 33.16 -23.84 -5.41
C ASN A 689 32.83 -25.20 -4.83
N ALA A 690 32.34 -26.13 -5.66
CA ALA A 690 32.03 -27.49 -5.22
C ALA A 690 33.31 -28.33 -5.00
N VAL A 691 34.29 -28.23 -5.90
CA VAL A 691 35.57 -28.97 -5.79
C VAL A 691 36.37 -28.53 -4.56
N LEU A 692 36.37 -27.23 -4.25
CA LEU A 692 37.08 -26.65 -3.11
C LEU A 692 36.13 -26.24 -1.98
N ALA A 693 35.00 -26.94 -1.84
CA ALA A 693 33.91 -26.55 -0.94
C ALA A 693 34.37 -26.27 0.48
N ARG A 694 35.20 -27.14 1.07
CA ARG A 694 35.72 -26.96 2.44
C ARG A 694 36.56 -25.69 2.61
N ASP A 695 37.37 -25.36 1.61
CA ASP A 695 38.27 -24.20 1.67
C ASP A 695 37.49 -22.89 1.54
N PHE A 696 36.52 -22.83 0.61
CA PHE A 696 35.61 -21.69 0.52
C PHE A 696 34.80 -21.51 1.80
N LEU A 697 34.33 -22.61 2.38
CA LEU A 697 33.48 -22.59 3.56
C LEU A 697 34.18 -22.00 4.79
N GLN A 698 35.51 -21.88 4.83
CA GLN A 698 36.22 -21.16 5.90
C GLN A 698 35.80 -19.67 5.98
N TYR A 699 35.43 -19.07 4.85
CA TYR A 699 35.06 -17.65 4.73
C TYR A 699 33.57 -17.37 4.93
N PHE A 700 32.72 -18.39 4.89
CA PHE A 700 31.25 -18.25 4.92
C PHE A 700 30.58 -19.12 6.00
N ASP A 701 29.35 -18.80 6.39
CA ASP A 701 28.52 -19.53 7.35
C ASP A 701 27.69 -20.66 6.71
N GLY A 702 27.76 -20.76 5.38
CA GLY A 702 27.06 -21.76 4.60
C GLY A 702 26.99 -21.41 3.14
N PHE A 703 26.34 -22.29 2.38
CA PHE A 703 26.13 -22.15 0.94
C PHE A 703 24.66 -22.05 0.58
N SER A 704 24.37 -21.29 -0.47
CA SER A 704 23.16 -21.43 -1.27
C SER A 704 23.57 -21.86 -2.66
N ILE A 705 23.18 -23.05 -3.08
CA ILE A 705 23.56 -23.60 -4.37
C ILE A 705 22.75 -22.90 -5.46
N GLY A 706 23.45 -22.22 -6.38
CA GLY A 706 22.87 -21.69 -7.61
C GLY A 706 22.94 -22.78 -8.69
N SER A 707 21.95 -23.67 -8.71
CA SER A 707 21.96 -24.86 -9.58
C SER A 707 21.96 -24.50 -11.06
N ASN A 708 21.36 -23.35 -11.41
CA ASN A 708 21.35 -22.84 -12.77
C ASN A 708 22.76 -22.62 -13.33
N ASP A 709 23.51 -21.68 -12.75
CA ASP A 709 24.87 -21.35 -13.20
C ASP A 709 25.82 -22.54 -13.00
N LEU A 710 25.61 -23.35 -11.95
CA LEU A 710 26.41 -24.58 -11.75
C LEU A 710 26.23 -25.54 -12.92
N THR A 711 24.99 -25.79 -13.35
CA THR A 711 24.68 -26.65 -14.49
C THR A 711 25.27 -26.10 -15.78
N GLN A 712 25.09 -24.78 -16.03
CA GLN A 712 25.67 -24.10 -17.20
C GLN A 712 27.18 -24.30 -17.28
N LEU A 713 27.90 -24.08 -16.18
CA LEU A 713 29.36 -24.16 -16.15
C LEU A 713 29.90 -25.59 -16.13
N THR A 714 29.17 -26.53 -15.55
CA THR A 714 29.54 -27.94 -15.53
C THR A 714 29.38 -28.59 -16.91
N LEU A 715 28.31 -28.25 -17.62
CA LEU A 715 28.00 -28.83 -18.93
C LEU A 715 28.53 -27.99 -20.10
N GLY A 716 28.97 -26.76 -19.85
CA GLY A 716 29.45 -25.84 -20.89
C GLY A 716 28.32 -25.29 -21.76
N LEU A 717 27.16 -24.99 -21.16
CA LEU A 717 25.95 -24.58 -21.84
C LEU A 717 25.59 -23.12 -21.54
N ASP A 718 25.23 -22.38 -22.59
CA ASP A 718 24.52 -21.11 -22.43
C ASP A 718 23.02 -21.32 -22.63
N ARG A 719 22.27 -21.25 -21.52
CA ARG A 719 20.81 -21.37 -21.57
C ARG A 719 20.14 -20.16 -22.24
N ASP A 720 20.81 -19.00 -22.26
CA ASP A 720 20.31 -17.79 -22.90
C ASP A 720 20.55 -17.80 -24.43
N SER A 721 21.21 -18.84 -24.97
CA SER A 721 21.50 -18.96 -26.41
C SER A 721 20.26 -19.06 -27.29
N GLY A 722 19.11 -19.46 -26.73
CA GLY A 722 17.86 -19.63 -27.47
C GLY A 722 17.85 -20.81 -28.45
N LEU A 723 18.91 -21.63 -28.47
CA LEU A 723 19.00 -22.82 -29.32
C LEU A 723 18.35 -24.01 -28.62
N GLU A 724 17.27 -24.53 -29.20
CA GLU A 724 16.51 -25.66 -28.67
C GLU A 724 17.39 -26.90 -28.41
N LEU A 725 18.41 -27.11 -29.25
CA LEU A 725 19.40 -28.19 -29.08
C LEU A 725 20.14 -28.11 -27.74
N LEU A 726 20.55 -26.91 -27.31
CA LEU A 726 21.30 -26.72 -26.06
C LEU A 726 20.36 -26.66 -24.84
N ALA A 727 19.11 -26.28 -25.04
CA ALA A 727 18.10 -26.30 -23.98
C ALA A 727 17.73 -27.74 -23.56
N HIS A 728 17.73 -28.70 -24.49
CA HIS A 728 17.48 -30.11 -24.20
C HIS A 728 18.57 -30.74 -23.32
N ASP A 729 19.81 -30.29 -23.45
CA ASP A 729 20.95 -30.82 -22.69
C ASP A 729 21.11 -30.17 -21.30
N PHE A 730 20.29 -29.17 -20.98
CA PHE A 730 20.28 -28.53 -19.67
C PHE A 730 19.44 -29.34 -18.67
N ASP A 731 20.10 -30.14 -17.83
CA ASP A 731 19.45 -30.88 -16.73
C ASP A 731 20.25 -30.72 -15.43
N GLU A 732 19.63 -30.10 -14.42
CA GLU A 732 20.22 -29.91 -13.09
C GLU A 732 20.44 -31.24 -12.34
N ARG A 733 19.84 -32.34 -12.84
CA ARG A 733 19.99 -33.70 -12.32
C ARG A 733 21.09 -34.50 -12.99
N ASP A 734 21.77 -33.93 -13.99
CA ASP A 734 22.86 -34.61 -14.69
C ASP A 734 23.88 -35.17 -13.67
N PRO A 735 24.39 -36.39 -13.87
CA PRO A 735 25.33 -37.01 -12.93
C PRO A 735 26.54 -36.15 -12.58
N ALA A 736 27.06 -35.34 -13.52
CA ALA A 736 28.16 -34.43 -13.27
C ALA A 736 27.74 -33.30 -12.32
N VAL A 737 26.54 -32.74 -12.50
CA VAL A 737 25.97 -31.72 -11.62
C VAL A 737 25.71 -32.30 -10.23
N LYS A 738 25.03 -33.46 -10.13
CA LYS A 738 24.78 -34.16 -8.86
C LYS A 738 26.07 -34.48 -8.10
N ALA A 739 27.16 -34.84 -8.79
CA ALA A 739 28.45 -35.07 -8.15
C ALA A 739 28.98 -33.80 -7.46
N LEU A 740 28.85 -32.64 -8.10
CA LEU A 740 29.25 -31.35 -7.52
C LEU A 740 28.33 -30.92 -6.38
N LEU A 741 27.02 -31.09 -6.52
CA LEU A 741 26.04 -30.85 -5.46
C LEU A 741 26.37 -31.68 -4.21
N LYS A 742 26.68 -32.97 -4.39
CA LYS A 742 27.04 -33.88 -3.31
C LYS A 742 28.31 -33.44 -2.56
N LEU A 743 29.32 -32.94 -3.29
CA LEU A 743 30.54 -32.40 -2.67
C LEU A 743 30.23 -31.17 -1.82
N ALA A 744 29.44 -30.23 -2.35
CA ALA A 744 29.07 -29.01 -1.63
C ALA A 744 28.21 -29.30 -0.38
N ILE A 745 27.17 -30.13 -0.53
CA ILE A 745 26.28 -30.54 0.58
C ILE A 745 27.07 -31.30 1.64
N GLY A 746 27.89 -32.27 1.23
CA GLY A 746 28.72 -33.06 2.14
C GLY A 746 29.71 -32.20 2.92
N ALA A 747 30.33 -31.21 2.28
CA ALA A 747 31.23 -30.27 2.96
C ALA A 747 30.51 -29.41 4.01
N CYS A 748 29.35 -28.84 3.68
CA CYS A 748 28.56 -28.06 4.64
C CYS A 748 28.09 -28.90 5.83
N LYS A 749 27.58 -30.11 5.59
CA LYS A 749 27.13 -31.02 6.65
C LYS A 749 28.27 -31.42 7.58
N ALA A 750 29.44 -31.73 7.03
CA ALA A 750 30.62 -32.11 7.82
C ALA A 750 31.08 -30.98 8.77
N GLU A 751 30.88 -29.72 8.38
CA GLU A 751 31.25 -28.53 9.16
C GLU A 751 30.07 -27.96 9.99
N GLY A 752 28.89 -28.61 9.96
CA GLY A 752 27.68 -28.13 10.65
C GLY A 752 27.15 -26.78 10.15
N LYS A 753 27.39 -26.45 8.87
CA LYS A 753 27.03 -25.16 8.26
C LYS A 753 25.81 -25.26 7.37
N TYR A 754 25.18 -24.11 7.12
CA TYR A 754 23.97 -24.03 6.29
C TYR A 754 24.26 -24.49 4.85
N VAL A 755 23.33 -25.25 4.26
CA VAL A 755 23.33 -25.52 2.82
C VAL A 755 21.90 -25.51 2.29
N GLY A 756 21.58 -24.51 1.48
CA GLY A 756 20.33 -24.41 0.74
C GLY A 756 20.58 -24.55 -0.76
N ILE A 757 19.50 -24.68 -1.52
CA ILE A 757 19.51 -24.60 -2.99
C ILE A 757 18.46 -23.58 -3.45
N CYS A 758 18.79 -22.79 -4.47
CA CYS A 758 17.87 -21.85 -5.09
C CYS A 758 17.81 -22.11 -6.60
N GLY A 759 16.60 -22.25 -7.12
CA GLY A 759 16.34 -22.64 -8.50
C GLY A 759 14.91 -23.15 -8.64
N GLN A 760 14.47 -23.45 -9.87
CA GLN A 760 13.18 -24.11 -10.09
C GLN A 760 13.29 -25.63 -10.25
N GLY A 761 14.47 -26.19 -10.50
CA GLY A 761 14.61 -27.64 -10.68
C GLY A 761 13.98 -28.52 -9.60
N PRO A 762 14.03 -28.19 -8.29
CA PRO A 762 13.34 -29.01 -7.29
C PRO A 762 11.81 -28.99 -7.43
N SER A 763 11.23 -27.88 -7.91
CA SER A 763 9.80 -27.80 -8.24
C SER A 763 9.50 -28.54 -9.55
N ASP A 764 10.31 -28.31 -10.59
CA ASP A 764 10.10 -28.89 -11.92
C ASP A 764 10.34 -30.41 -11.97
N HIS A 765 11.17 -30.91 -11.06
CA HIS A 765 11.60 -32.29 -10.97
C HIS A 765 11.45 -32.82 -9.53
N PRO A 766 10.29 -33.43 -9.20
CA PRO A 766 10.03 -33.99 -7.87
C PRO A 766 11.07 -35.00 -7.38
N ASP A 767 11.61 -35.83 -8.28
CA ASP A 767 12.66 -36.80 -7.98
C ASP A 767 13.97 -36.10 -7.55
N PHE A 768 14.23 -34.91 -8.08
CA PHE A 768 15.37 -34.09 -7.68
C PHE A 768 15.18 -33.47 -6.29
N ALA A 769 13.99 -32.95 -5.99
CA ALA A 769 13.67 -32.45 -4.65
C ALA A 769 13.83 -33.55 -3.59
N GLN A 770 13.34 -34.76 -3.87
CA GLN A 770 13.53 -35.91 -2.97
C GLN A 770 15.01 -36.26 -2.84
N TRP A 771 15.77 -36.32 -3.93
CA TRP A 771 17.21 -36.58 -3.87
C TRP A 771 17.97 -35.53 -3.03
N LEU A 772 17.63 -34.25 -3.14
CA LEU A 772 18.23 -33.18 -2.34
C LEU A 772 17.92 -33.35 -0.85
N ARG A 773 16.68 -33.73 -0.51
CA ARG A 773 16.27 -34.07 0.85
C ARG A 773 17.09 -35.25 1.38
N ASP A 774 17.24 -36.32 0.61
CA ASP A 774 17.99 -37.52 1.00
C ASP A 774 19.49 -37.23 1.22
N GLU A 775 20.08 -36.36 0.40
CA GLU A 775 21.46 -35.89 0.61
C GLU A 775 21.59 -34.96 1.83
N GLY A 776 20.47 -34.48 2.38
CA GLY A 776 20.38 -33.69 3.61
C GLY A 776 20.56 -32.19 3.39
N ILE A 777 19.98 -31.65 2.33
CA ILE A 777 19.86 -30.21 2.13
C ILE A 777 19.11 -29.57 3.32
N SER A 778 19.51 -28.37 3.75
CA SER A 778 18.84 -27.66 4.86
C SER A 778 17.58 -26.94 4.40
N SER A 779 17.57 -26.43 3.18
CA SER A 779 16.44 -25.70 2.62
C SER A 779 16.38 -25.77 1.09
N ILE A 780 15.17 -25.62 0.55
CA ILE A 780 14.90 -25.49 -0.89
C ILE A 780 14.13 -24.19 -1.11
N SER A 781 14.68 -23.30 -1.93
CA SER A 781 14.13 -21.96 -2.18
C SER A 781 13.47 -21.87 -3.56
N LEU A 782 12.16 -21.65 -3.59
CA LEU A 782 11.30 -21.78 -4.77
C LEU A 782 10.58 -20.47 -5.11
N ASN A 783 9.97 -20.40 -6.29
CA ASN A 783 9.12 -19.26 -6.60
C ASN A 783 7.82 -19.39 -5.79
N PRO A 784 7.17 -18.29 -5.42
CA PRO A 784 5.99 -18.34 -4.55
C PRO A 784 4.83 -19.18 -5.08
N ASP A 785 4.73 -19.38 -6.40
CA ASP A 785 3.70 -20.21 -7.05
C ASP A 785 3.96 -21.72 -6.89
N SER A 786 5.21 -22.16 -6.73
CA SER A 786 5.56 -23.59 -6.60
C SER A 786 5.75 -24.09 -5.16
N VAL A 787 5.69 -23.20 -4.18
CA VAL A 787 5.95 -23.51 -2.77
C VAL A 787 5.01 -24.58 -2.21
N VAL A 788 3.70 -24.40 -2.41
CA VAL A 788 2.68 -25.28 -1.80
C VAL A 788 2.77 -26.70 -2.39
N ASP A 789 2.81 -26.80 -3.71
CA ASP A 789 2.85 -28.09 -4.42
C ASP A 789 4.09 -28.89 -4.05
N THR A 790 5.26 -28.25 -4.06
CA THR A 790 6.53 -28.93 -3.73
C THR A 790 6.57 -29.38 -2.27
N TRP A 791 6.02 -28.57 -1.36
CA TRP A 791 5.94 -28.93 0.06
C TRP A 791 5.02 -30.14 0.26
N GLN A 792 3.81 -30.13 -0.31
CA GLN A 792 2.88 -31.26 -0.22
C GLN A 792 3.49 -32.53 -0.80
N LEU A 793 4.22 -32.43 -1.91
CA LEU A 793 4.90 -33.56 -2.52
C LEU A 793 5.93 -34.20 -1.59
N LEU A 794 6.80 -33.39 -0.98
CA LEU A 794 7.82 -33.87 -0.04
C LEU A 794 7.21 -34.45 1.23
N ALA A 795 6.05 -33.96 1.65
CA ALA A 795 5.33 -34.47 2.81
C ALA A 795 4.60 -35.80 2.54
N GLY A 796 3.95 -35.93 1.36
CA GLY A 796 3.19 -37.13 0.99
C GLY A 796 4.05 -38.39 0.80
N GLN A 797 5.36 -38.23 0.65
CA GLN A 797 6.33 -39.32 0.57
C GLN A 797 6.99 -39.67 1.91
N ALA A 798 6.59 -39.03 3.02
CA ALA A 798 7.07 -39.33 4.37
C ALA A 798 6.30 -40.50 5.06
N GLY A 799 5.53 -41.28 4.30
CA GLY A 799 4.71 -42.40 4.78
C GLY A 799 5.36 -43.77 4.57
#